data_AF-A0A943G4R0-F1
#
_entry.id   AF-A0A943G4R0-F1
#
_cell.length_a   1.000
_cell.length_b   1.000
_cell.length_c   1.000
_cell.angle_alpha   90.00
_cell.angle_beta   90.00
_cell.angle_gamma   90.00
#
_symmetry.space_group_name_H-M   'P 1'
#
loop_
_entity.id
_entity.type
_entity.pdbx_description
1 polymer ?
#
loop_
_entity_poly.entity_id
_entity_poly.type
_entity_poly.pdbx_seq_one_letter_code
_entity_poly.pdbx_strand_id
1 'polypeptide(L)'
;MKKRGISILLCILMILSLLPVSVLAATDEQNVTLTIEETSTPNNGEFYGEGETLTLEIILTNHSTNQLSKYSIYQGNITSIYDTTPLEPQQSQETSRITTISSEDANAGEIIIDASATYYLNNQEYTIHETLTIKTGITPITLENVSAYRNNSNLSVSFDSNRFGTYAYAVTEAGASAPENWDTYTKYDMEQGENSFTIPDFADDAATLYLMAWNSDGEPLAVPIQMEISPSVNSGFAALSQSAVLPIKEEVELGGEGTALYDFNHSITYAKLMKVELSEPQMILMNFYGTELSIDTCIGVYREENGSIEQVDRFDQDNQNNRGESARYIAIEPGIYYLSFEGYDEEETGLCALEVSLEEIPDNLILLKDGFKALDQAAVLPISEKVELGGEDSGYYYINNHFTYAKLMKVELSEGQMLHMDFYGTESYVDTYIEIFREENGIFDFVESVDNDNLNGPGESSNFTAPATGTYYIAFEGYNEEETGLCSLEVSVRKAPEIIALEEGFKALDQTTVFPINESVELGAEGSPLYVTADVHVYAKLIKAELSEGQMLHMNFYGTESYVDTYIEIFQEENGIFELVEFFNDDNLNGPGESNNFTAPATGTYYIAFEGCDEEDTGLCTLKATLIDTETIVAGLDFTTDPVPEAQEQDLWSWDATSKTLTLKDGFFLLNEDYTQNAAIKLPDGATVIVAGSATINCSTEYGIFSEGSLTVRGTDTKTSQLDISNHNGDGVSAIGDLTVENCFLSVYSNNEAISSDSDLIMTGIDVTLCGYFGILTEGDVSVTDSTLSFQNSYQAIGSYSNVSLIESDTSVYATTFGFAADHTITITGGKSVIYSEAGALNAYELIVSDQTVIDWKILDPNTQLLMLQDTANLSLPGTVYLYDTQGNILYEGAWDSSLIDEYGTLVIDGINVVRIENGHHHIYDQQIVSETYLASPATCTESAKYYYSCTCGEAGEEIFADGEPLGHDYQEKRIEPGYSHEGAIQQACTRCGDVESSEPIPVLNIEDRLADVSNGQWFTPFIAYCLDEGLMSGQDDKDEAGREYFRPDYTMTRAELVTVLYNMEGKPAVEVEPIFNDVAAGQWFAEEVTWASQNKIVYGTSPTEFSPNAPISRQDLAAILYRYAVSYKGLDLTVEDATQQLSAFVDVDQIAEYGWTPLAALNKAGVITGDGDRLKPQDSASRGEVASMFNRFVSNVLGAK
;
A
#
# COMPACT_ATOMS: atom_id res chain seq x y z
N MET A 1 -23.82 8.00 1.65
CA MET A 1 -24.57 9.15 1.06
C MET A 1 -25.13 10.19 2.07
N LYS A 2 -25.57 9.85 3.28
CA LYS A 2 -26.09 10.85 4.26
C LYS A 2 -25.02 11.63 5.07
N LYS A 3 -23.73 11.33 4.92
CA LYS A 3 -22.63 11.94 5.71
C LYS A 3 -21.84 13.08 5.02
N ARG A 4 -22.08 13.42 3.75
CA ARG A 4 -21.21 14.36 2.99
C ARG A 4 -22.02 15.49 2.34
N GLY A 5 -21.97 16.68 2.94
CA GLY A 5 -22.77 17.84 2.55
C GLY A 5 -22.39 18.48 1.20
N ILE A 6 -23.43 18.76 0.40
CA ILE A 6 -23.59 19.84 -0.59
C ILE A 6 -22.76 19.87 -1.91
N SER A 7 -21.63 19.19 -2.10
CA SER A 7 -20.88 19.32 -3.38
C SER A 7 -21.38 18.44 -4.55
N ILE A 8 -22.12 17.36 -4.31
CA ILE A 8 -22.52 16.40 -5.37
C ILE A 8 -23.78 16.87 -6.15
N LEU A 9 -24.66 17.65 -5.53
CA LEU A 9 -25.90 18.12 -6.17
C LEU A 9 -25.63 19.06 -7.35
N LEU A 10 -24.55 19.85 -7.29
CA LEU A 10 -24.12 20.73 -8.37
C LEU A 10 -23.56 19.93 -9.56
N CYS A 11 -22.81 18.86 -9.30
CA CYS A 11 -22.31 17.94 -10.33
C CYS A 11 -23.47 17.21 -11.02
N ILE A 12 -24.46 16.70 -10.27
CA ILE A 12 -25.66 16.06 -10.83
C ILE A 12 -26.47 17.04 -11.71
N LEU A 13 -26.62 18.29 -11.29
CA LEU A 13 -27.31 19.33 -12.07
C LEU A 13 -26.54 19.74 -13.34
N MET A 14 -25.20 19.76 -13.31
CA MET A 14 -24.37 19.97 -14.51
C MET A 14 -24.46 18.79 -15.49
N ILE A 15 -24.43 17.55 -14.99
CA ILE A 15 -24.50 16.32 -15.81
C ILE A 15 -25.86 16.22 -16.54
N LEU A 16 -26.96 16.51 -15.85
CA LEU A 16 -28.30 16.55 -16.46
C LEU A 16 -28.44 17.61 -17.57
N SER A 17 -27.58 18.64 -17.57
CA SER A 17 -27.58 19.70 -18.58
C SER A 17 -26.74 19.41 -19.83
N LEU A 18 -25.89 18.37 -19.78
CA LEU A 18 -24.93 18.01 -20.84
C LEU A 18 -25.34 16.77 -21.65
N LEU A 19 -26.39 16.04 -21.24
CA LEU A 19 -26.93 14.91 -21.99
C LEU A 19 -27.64 15.39 -23.28
N PRO A 20 -27.34 14.82 -24.47
CA PRO A 20 -28.03 15.19 -25.70
C PRO A 20 -29.51 14.81 -25.62
N VAL A 21 -30.39 15.75 -25.98
CA VAL A 21 -31.87 15.61 -25.96
C VAL A 21 -32.39 14.37 -26.69
N SER A 22 -31.60 13.78 -27.60
CA SER A 22 -31.92 12.54 -28.32
C SER A 22 -31.98 11.29 -27.44
N VAL A 23 -31.27 11.23 -26.31
CA VAL A 23 -31.30 10.08 -25.37
C VAL A 23 -32.55 10.11 -24.49
N LEU A 24 -33.05 11.30 -24.16
CA LEU A 24 -34.29 11.51 -23.40
C LEU A 24 -35.56 11.48 -24.27
N ALA A 25 -35.43 11.56 -25.60
CA ALA A 25 -36.58 11.70 -26.50
C ALA A 25 -37.18 10.37 -27.00
N ALA A 26 -36.68 9.22 -26.56
CA ALA A 26 -37.18 7.92 -26.99
C ALA A 26 -37.27 6.92 -25.84
N THR A 27 -38.19 7.12 -24.89
CA THR A 27 -38.92 6.06 -24.16
C THR A 27 -39.87 6.68 -23.12
N ASP A 28 -40.98 5.99 -22.80
CA ASP A 28 -41.89 6.37 -21.72
C ASP A 28 -41.11 6.50 -20.40
N GLU A 29 -41.34 7.60 -19.66
CA GLU A 29 -40.59 8.03 -18.45
C GLU A 29 -40.61 7.03 -17.25
N GLN A 30 -41.13 5.81 -17.40
CA GLN A 30 -41.31 4.85 -16.30
C GLN A 30 -40.32 3.67 -16.24
N ASN A 31 -39.37 3.53 -17.18
CA ASN A 31 -38.55 2.30 -17.30
C ASN A 31 -37.02 2.50 -17.36
N VAL A 32 -36.48 3.59 -16.80
CA VAL A 32 -35.03 3.83 -16.74
C VAL A 32 -34.54 3.90 -15.29
N THR A 33 -33.46 3.18 -14.97
CA THR A 33 -32.78 3.24 -13.66
C THR A 33 -31.40 3.85 -13.81
N LEU A 34 -31.01 4.71 -12.86
CA LEU A 34 -29.70 5.35 -12.78
C LEU A 34 -28.99 4.86 -11.50
N THR A 35 -27.81 4.29 -11.65
CA THR A 35 -26.93 3.87 -10.54
C THR A 35 -25.63 4.65 -10.60
N ILE A 36 -25.08 5.06 -9.45
CA ILE A 36 -23.79 5.78 -9.35
C ILE A 36 -22.93 5.05 -8.31
N GLU A 37 -21.72 4.68 -8.69
CA GLU A 37 -20.75 3.95 -7.86
C GLU A 37 -19.41 4.70 -7.77
N GLU A 38 -18.77 4.64 -6.61
CA GLU A 38 -17.46 5.24 -6.32
C GLU A 38 -16.42 4.10 -6.34
N THR A 39 -15.42 4.19 -7.21
CA THR A 39 -14.53 3.05 -7.51
C THR A 39 -13.11 3.17 -6.94
N SER A 40 -12.85 4.18 -6.11
CA SER A 40 -11.57 4.33 -5.40
C SER A 40 -11.76 4.34 -3.89
N THR A 41 -11.04 3.47 -3.17
CA THR A 41 -10.86 3.49 -1.71
C THR A 41 -9.39 3.78 -1.39
N PRO A 42 -9.07 4.62 -0.38
CA PRO A 42 -7.69 4.77 0.08
C PRO A 42 -7.29 3.56 0.93
N ASN A 43 -6.02 3.14 0.84
CA ASN A 43 -5.43 2.23 1.81
C ASN A 43 -5.47 2.91 3.20
N ASN A 44 -5.95 2.19 4.22
CA ASN A 44 -5.89 2.55 5.64
C ASN A 44 -6.74 3.74 6.14
N GLY A 45 -7.96 3.93 5.65
CA GLY A 45 -8.99 4.67 6.40
C GLY A 45 -8.73 6.17 6.68
N GLU A 46 -7.71 6.80 6.06
CA GLU A 46 -7.46 8.23 6.20
C GLU A 46 -8.31 9.09 5.24
N PHE A 47 -8.59 10.33 5.65
CA PHE A 47 -9.38 11.29 4.89
C PHE A 47 -8.62 11.82 3.67
N TYR A 48 -9.31 11.96 2.53
CA TYR A 48 -8.72 12.58 1.34
C TYR A 48 -8.24 14.02 1.62
N GLY A 49 -6.97 14.29 1.37
CA GLY A 49 -6.36 15.62 1.49
C GLY A 49 -6.68 16.53 0.30
N GLU A 50 -6.47 17.86 0.44
CA GLU A 50 -6.57 18.79 -0.68
C GLU A 50 -5.56 18.42 -1.78
N GLY A 51 -6.05 17.82 -2.88
CA GLY A 51 -5.24 17.44 -4.05
C GLY A 51 -5.50 16.03 -4.60
N GLU A 52 -6.29 15.20 -3.93
CA GLU A 52 -6.54 13.81 -4.36
C GLU A 52 -7.75 13.67 -5.31
N THR A 53 -7.69 12.66 -6.20
CA THR A 53 -8.59 12.53 -7.37
C THR A 53 -9.74 11.55 -7.10
N LEU A 54 -10.99 11.94 -7.43
CA LEU A 54 -12.20 11.12 -7.28
C LEU A 54 -12.67 10.57 -8.64
N THR A 55 -12.85 9.25 -8.76
CA THR A 55 -13.44 8.60 -9.95
C THR A 55 -14.86 8.11 -9.64
N LEU A 56 -15.82 8.46 -10.51
CA LEU A 56 -17.23 8.05 -10.39
C LEU A 56 -17.67 7.28 -11.63
N GLU A 57 -18.38 6.17 -11.44
CA GLU A 57 -19.05 5.43 -12.51
C GLU A 57 -20.57 5.64 -12.44
N ILE A 58 -21.20 5.84 -13.60
CA ILE A 58 -22.64 6.03 -13.76
C ILE A 58 -23.19 4.99 -14.72
N ILE A 59 -24.22 4.26 -14.30
CA ILE A 59 -24.89 3.22 -15.10
C ILE A 59 -26.34 3.65 -15.36
N LEU A 60 -26.73 3.65 -16.63
CA LEU A 60 -28.09 3.87 -17.12
C LEU A 60 -28.63 2.56 -17.68
N THR A 61 -29.73 2.06 -17.11
CA THR A 61 -30.38 0.83 -17.58
C THR A 61 -31.76 1.15 -18.13
N ASN A 62 -31.99 0.82 -19.42
CA ASN A 62 -33.32 0.87 -20.02
C ASN A 62 -33.96 -0.52 -19.99
N HIS A 63 -34.88 -0.74 -19.04
CA HIS A 63 -35.54 -2.03 -18.82
C HIS A 63 -36.45 -2.46 -19.97
N SER A 64 -36.77 -1.55 -20.90
CA SER A 64 -37.63 -1.84 -22.07
C SER A 64 -36.86 -2.42 -23.25
N THR A 65 -35.59 -2.03 -23.42
CA THR A 65 -34.72 -2.45 -24.54
C THR A 65 -33.60 -3.38 -24.10
N ASN A 66 -33.43 -3.59 -22.79
CA ASN A 66 -32.30 -4.30 -22.20
C ASN A 66 -30.95 -3.70 -22.60
N GLN A 67 -30.92 -2.40 -22.89
CA GLN A 67 -29.69 -1.64 -23.15
C GLN A 67 -29.15 -1.07 -21.85
N LEU A 68 -27.82 -1.18 -21.71
CA LEU A 68 -27.07 -0.65 -20.59
C LEU A 68 -26.03 0.33 -21.13
N SER A 69 -25.98 1.51 -20.53
CA SER A 69 -25.00 2.54 -20.87
C SER A 69 -24.21 2.95 -19.65
N LYS A 70 -22.88 2.89 -19.73
CA LYS A 70 -21.96 3.18 -18.62
C LYS A 70 -21.11 4.42 -18.95
N TYR A 71 -20.87 5.28 -17.96
CA TYR A 71 -20.09 6.51 -18.08
C TYR A 71 -19.12 6.61 -16.91
N SER A 72 -17.86 6.96 -17.19
CA SER A 72 -16.85 7.25 -16.17
C SER A 72 -16.48 8.74 -16.20
N ILE A 73 -16.34 9.35 -15.02
CA ILE A 73 -15.99 10.77 -14.87
C ILE A 73 -14.64 10.89 -14.18
N TYR A 74 -13.72 11.59 -14.85
CA TYR A 74 -12.38 11.90 -14.36
C TYR A 74 -12.14 13.41 -14.44
N GLN A 75 -11.82 14.06 -13.32
CA GLN A 75 -11.58 15.51 -13.23
C GLN A 75 -12.66 16.40 -13.87
N GLY A 76 -13.93 15.98 -13.81
CA GLY A 76 -15.06 16.71 -14.41
C GLY A 76 -15.24 16.52 -15.92
N ASN A 77 -14.44 15.66 -16.58
CA ASN A 77 -14.60 15.27 -17.97
C ASN A 77 -15.21 13.85 -18.07
N ILE A 78 -16.15 13.65 -18.99
CA ILE A 78 -16.76 12.33 -19.29
C ILE A 78 -15.87 11.64 -20.34
N THR A 79 -15.37 10.44 -20.05
CA THR A 79 -14.35 9.80 -20.91
C THR A 79 -14.76 8.53 -21.66
N SER A 80 -15.99 8.01 -21.55
CA SER A 80 -16.45 6.92 -22.45
C SER A 80 -17.98 6.70 -22.50
N ILE A 81 -18.47 6.11 -23.61
CA ILE A 81 -19.87 5.67 -23.83
C ILE A 81 -19.82 4.22 -24.33
N TYR A 82 -20.41 3.28 -23.59
CA TYR A 82 -20.69 1.92 -24.08
C TYR A 82 -22.20 1.76 -24.30
N ASP A 83 -22.63 1.19 -25.42
CA ASP A 83 -24.03 0.82 -25.68
C ASP A 83 -24.06 -0.66 -26.12
N THR A 84 -24.61 -1.55 -25.29
CA THR A 84 -24.61 -3.00 -25.57
C THR A 84 -26.04 -3.56 -25.64
N THR A 85 -26.27 -4.50 -26.56
CA THR A 85 -27.44 -5.42 -26.60
C THR A 85 -27.02 -6.72 -27.31
N PRO A 86 -27.73 -7.87 -27.10
CA PRO A 86 -28.03 -8.59 -25.86
C PRO A 86 -27.42 -10.03 -25.83
N LEU A 87 -27.38 -10.64 -24.64
CA LEU A 87 -26.74 -11.91 -24.27
C LEU A 87 -27.25 -13.19 -24.99
N GLU A 88 -26.32 -14.03 -25.48
CA GLU A 88 -26.28 -15.50 -25.28
C GLU A 88 -24.85 -16.07 -25.55
N PRO A 89 -24.48 -17.26 -25.01
CA PRO A 89 -23.09 -17.65 -24.73
C PRO A 89 -22.48 -18.63 -25.76
N GLN A 90 -21.17 -18.50 -26.04
CA GLN A 90 -20.15 -19.57 -26.06
C GLN A 90 -18.89 -19.21 -26.89
N GLN A 91 -17.73 -19.65 -26.34
CA GLN A 91 -16.40 -19.89 -26.93
C GLN A 91 -15.49 -18.68 -27.23
N SER A 92 -14.35 -18.68 -26.56
CA SER A 92 -13.17 -17.83 -26.79
C SER A 92 -12.69 -17.97 -28.24
N GLN A 93 -12.85 -16.90 -29.01
CA GLN A 93 -12.15 -16.68 -30.27
C GLN A 93 -11.52 -15.29 -30.22
N GLU A 94 -10.19 -15.23 -30.27
CA GLU A 94 -9.45 -14.00 -30.52
C GLU A 94 -9.83 -13.46 -31.89
N THR A 95 -10.37 -12.25 -31.93
CA THR A 95 -10.79 -11.57 -33.15
C THR A 95 -10.17 -10.18 -33.19
N SER A 96 -9.25 -9.95 -34.12
CA SER A 96 -8.76 -8.61 -34.44
C SER A 96 -9.87 -7.84 -35.18
N ARG A 97 -10.36 -6.75 -34.57
CA ARG A 97 -11.41 -5.88 -35.10
C ARG A 97 -10.81 -4.54 -35.53
N ILE A 98 -10.94 -4.19 -36.81
CA ILE A 98 -10.78 -2.81 -37.29
C ILE A 98 -12.14 -2.15 -37.14
N THR A 99 -12.25 -0.97 -36.51
CA THR A 99 -13.55 -0.29 -36.39
C THR A 99 -13.46 1.19 -36.76
N THR A 100 -14.24 1.57 -37.78
CA THR A 100 -14.69 2.92 -38.18
C THR A 100 -13.83 3.73 -39.18
N ILE A 101 -14.41 3.98 -40.36
CA ILE A 101 -14.00 5.02 -41.32
C ILE A 101 -14.83 6.27 -41.02
N SER A 102 -14.21 7.38 -40.62
CA SER A 102 -14.88 8.68 -40.56
C SER A 102 -14.47 9.55 -41.74
N SER A 103 -15.44 10.14 -42.44
CA SER A 103 -15.19 11.07 -43.54
C SER A 103 -15.65 12.47 -43.15
N GLU A 104 -14.77 13.26 -42.56
CA GLU A 104 -15.00 14.69 -42.32
C GLU A 104 -14.18 15.56 -43.28
N ASP A 105 -14.44 15.47 -44.59
CA ASP A 105 -14.46 16.66 -45.47
C ASP A 105 -14.82 16.33 -46.93
N ALA A 106 -16.09 16.49 -47.26
CA ALA A 106 -16.62 16.21 -48.60
C ALA A 106 -16.33 17.33 -49.64
N ASN A 107 -15.29 18.16 -49.51
CA ASN A 107 -15.08 19.27 -50.47
C ASN A 107 -13.64 19.64 -50.85
N ALA A 108 -12.61 18.84 -50.53
CA ALA A 108 -11.22 19.20 -50.85
C ALA A 108 -10.38 18.14 -51.59
N GLY A 109 -10.96 17.13 -52.25
CA GLY A 109 -10.21 16.29 -53.22
C GLY A 109 -8.97 15.53 -52.68
N GLU A 110 -8.84 15.41 -51.37
CA GLU A 110 -7.90 14.60 -50.60
C GLU A 110 -8.72 13.92 -49.49
N ILE A 111 -8.53 12.61 -49.28
CA ILE A 111 -9.05 11.88 -48.13
C ILE A 111 -7.82 11.50 -47.28
N ILE A 112 -7.85 11.89 -46.01
CA ILE A 112 -6.91 11.47 -44.98
C ILE A 112 -7.59 10.31 -44.24
N ILE A 113 -6.91 9.16 -44.15
CA ILE A 113 -7.37 7.99 -43.41
C ILE A 113 -6.47 7.89 -42.18
N ASP A 114 -7.02 8.08 -40.99
CA ASP A 114 -6.40 7.61 -39.75
C ASP A 114 -6.91 6.19 -39.52
N ALA A 115 -6.00 5.22 -39.56
CA ALA A 115 -6.30 3.86 -39.17
C ALA A 115 -5.88 3.67 -37.71
N SER A 116 -6.79 3.15 -36.90
CA SER A 116 -6.46 2.70 -35.55
C SER A 116 -6.69 1.21 -35.39
N ALA A 117 -5.69 0.52 -34.83
CA ALA A 117 -5.80 -0.90 -34.48
C ALA A 117 -5.91 -1.01 -32.97
N THR A 118 -6.98 -1.66 -32.48
CA THR A 118 -7.22 -1.87 -31.06
C THR A 118 -7.11 -3.35 -30.71
N TYR A 119 -6.33 -3.70 -29.69
CA TYR A 119 -6.22 -5.06 -29.18
C TYR A 119 -6.37 -5.10 -27.66
N TYR A 120 -6.67 -6.30 -27.16
CA TYR A 120 -6.90 -6.54 -25.73
C TYR A 120 -5.86 -7.51 -25.19
N LEU A 121 -5.17 -7.09 -24.14
CA LEU A 121 -4.26 -7.93 -23.35
C LEU A 121 -4.64 -7.75 -21.88
N ASN A 122 -4.82 -8.85 -21.14
CA ASN A 122 -5.20 -8.83 -19.71
C ASN A 122 -6.41 -7.92 -19.37
N ASN A 123 -7.45 -7.94 -20.20
CA ASN A 123 -8.65 -7.10 -20.07
C ASN A 123 -8.43 -5.57 -20.15
N GLN A 124 -7.26 -5.09 -20.59
CA GLN A 124 -7.03 -3.67 -20.92
C GLN A 124 -6.97 -3.43 -22.45
N GLU A 125 -7.41 -2.24 -22.87
CA GLU A 125 -7.60 -1.82 -24.27
C GLU A 125 -6.43 -0.95 -24.76
N TYR A 126 -5.79 -1.31 -25.87
CA TYR A 126 -4.64 -0.59 -26.44
C TYR A 126 -4.91 -0.18 -27.89
N THR A 127 -4.56 1.05 -28.32
CA THR A 127 -4.84 1.57 -29.67
C THR A 127 -3.61 2.21 -30.33
N ILE A 128 -3.26 1.80 -31.56
CA ILE A 128 -2.15 2.37 -32.36
C ILE A 128 -2.72 3.23 -33.49
N HIS A 129 -2.09 4.36 -33.86
CA HIS A 129 -2.55 5.26 -34.94
C HIS A 129 -1.53 5.39 -36.10
N GLU A 130 -1.97 5.23 -37.35
CA GLU A 130 -1.19 5.61 -38.55
C GLU A 130 -2.04 6.37 -39.60
N THR A 131 -1.42 7.34 -40.29
CA THR A 131 -2.11 8.23 -41.25
C THR A 131 -1.71 7.94 -42.70
N LEU A 132 -2.68 7.68 -43.59
CA LEU A 132 -2.49 7.48 -45.04
C LEU A 132 -3.31 8.51 -45.87
N THR A 133 -2.73 9.07 -46.94
CA THR A 133 -3.42 10.08 -47.80
C THR A 133 -3.70 9.57 -49.22
N ILE A 134 -4.96 9.66 -49.70
CA ILE A 134 -5.35 9.22 -51.05
C ILE A 134 -6.15 10.31 -51.79
N LYS A 135 -5.90 10.48 -53.11
CA LYS A 135 -6.64 11.40 -54.02
C LYS A 135 -7.49 10.64 -55.04
N THR A 136 -8.83 10.69 -54.99
CA THR A 136 -9.66 10.24 -56.13
C THR A 136 -10.99 10.98 -56.27
N GLY A 137 -11.51 11.05 -57.51
CA GLY A 137 -12.70 11.81 -57.93
C GLY A 137 -13.81 10.99 -58.59
N ILE A 138 -14.11 9.78 -58.10
CA ILE A 138 -15.26 8.94 -58.51
C ILE A 138 -15.80 8.23 -57.26
N THR A 139 -17.12 8.01 -57.17
CA THR A 139 -17.82 7.42 -56.02
C THR A 139 -17.15 6.11 -55.52
N PRO A 140 -16.70 5.99 -54.26
CA PRO A 140 -15.93 4.84 -53.80
C PRO A 140 -16.79 3.59 -53.58
N ILE A 141 -16.23 2.42 -53.89
CA ILE A 141 -16.58 1.17 -53.20
C ILE A 141 -15.82 1.18 -51.88
N THR A 142 -16.51 0.98 -50.77
CA THR A 142 -15.89 0.85 -49.44
C THR A 142 -15.73 -0.63 -49.10
N LEU A 143 -14.50 -1.05 -48.83
CA LEU A 143 -14.19 -2.30 -48.13
C LEU A 143 -13.92 -1.93 -46.68
N GLU A 144 -14.61 -2.57 -45.75
CA GLU A 144 -14.47 -2.36 -44.31
C GLU A 144 -13.89 -3.64 -43.69
N ASN A 145 -13.23 -3.54 -42.54
CA ASN A 145 -12.74 -4.69 -41.77
C ASN A 145 -11.80 -5.65 -42.53
N VAL A 146 -10.90 -5.10 -43.37
CA VAL A 146 -9.94 -5.91 -44.12
C VAL A 146 -8.84 -6.43 -43.18
N SER A 147 -8.76 -7.73 -42.96
CA SER A 147 -7.70 -8.39 -42.19
C SER A 147 -7.00 -9.46 -43.02
N ALA A 148 -5.72 -9.69 -42.73
CA ALA A 148 -4.97 -10.80 -43.29
C ALA A 148 -4.18 -11.48 -42.16
N TYR A 149 -4.22 -12.80 -42.12
CA TYR A 149 -3.54 -13.63 -41.15
C TYR A 149 -2.79 -14.75 -41.86
N ARG A 150 -1.55 -14.99 -41.45
CA ARG A 150 -0.74 -16.07 -41.99
C ARG A 150 -0.74 -17.25 -41.02
N ASN A 151 -1.06 -18.44 -41.53
CA ASN A 151 -0.93 -19.68 -40.77
C ASN A 151 -0.02 -20.63 -41.54
N ASN A 152 1.15 -20.92 -40.97
CA ASN A 152 2.22 -21.68 -41.63
C ASN A 152 2.57 -21.06 -43.00
N SER A 153 2.33 -21.79 -44.09
CA SER A 153 2.56 -21.37 -45.47
C SER A 153 1.30 -20.81 -46.16
N ASN A 154 0.19 -20.56 -45.47
CA ASN A 154 -1.04 -20.04 -46.08
C ASN A 154 -1.36 -18.62 -45.59
N LEU A 155 -1.84 -17.75 -46.48
CA LEU A 155 -2.34 -16.42 -46.14
C LEU A 155 -3.87 -16.39 -46.24
N SER A 156 -4.57 -16.21 -45.13
CA SER A 156 -6.02 -16.03 -45.08
C SER A 156 -6.34 -14.54 -45.02
N VAL A 157 -7.26 -14.07 -45.85
CA VAL A 157 -7.66 -12.66 -45.95
C VAL A 157 -9.18 -12.57 -45.78
N SER A 158 -9.65 -11.68 -44.92
CA SER A 158 -11.08 -11.41 -44.70
C SER A 158 -11.40 -9.92 -44.80
N PHE A 159 -12.63 -9.58 -45.18
CA PHE A 159 -13.09 -8.21 -45.35
C PHE A 159 -14.62 -8.17 -45.41
N ASP A 160 -15.23 -7.07 -44.98
CA ASP A 160 -16.66 -6.81 -45.16
C ASP A 160 -16.90 -5.92 -46.39
N SER A 161 -17.81 -6.33 -47.28
CA SER A 161 -18.19 -5.55 -48.45
C SER A 161 -19.69 -5.36 -48.55
N ASN A 162 -20.13 -4.14 -48.89
CA ASN A 162 -21.55 -3.83 -48.94
C ASN A 162 -22.22 -4.09 -50.31
N ARG A 163 -21.49 -4.37 -51.43
CA ARG A 163 -22.10 -4.72 -52.75
C ARG A 163 -21.16 -5.45 -53.77
N PHE A 164 -21.70 -6.53 -54.38
CA PHE A 164 -21.29 -7.29 -55.59
C PHE A 164 -19.99 -8.14 -55.55
N GLY A 165 -19.96 -9.21 -56.37
CA GLY A 165 -18.94 -10.27 -56.35
C GLY A 165 -17.53 -9.77 -56.67
N THR A 166 -16.56 -10.22 -55.87
CA THR A 166 -15.18 -9.71 -55.84
C THR A 166 -14.20 -10.81 -56.27
N TYR A 167 -13.10 -10.45 -56.94
CA TYR A 167 -12.02 -11.39 -57.29
C TYR A 167 -10.72 -10.94 -56.62
N ALA A 168 -9.88 -11.87 -56.16
CA ALA A 168 -8.57 -11.55 -55.58
C ALA A 168 -7.43 -12.00 -56.50
N TYR A 169 -6.38 -11.20 -56.63
CA TYR A 169 -5.18 -11.53 -57.39
C TYR A 169 -3.95 -11.40 -56.49
N ALA A 170 -3.14 -12.47 -56.40
CA ALA A 170 -1.92 -12.47 -55.60
C ALA A 170 -0.69 -12.25 -56.49
N VAL A 171 0.23 -11.37 -56.04
CA VAL A 171 1.54 -11.16 -56.67
C VAL A 171 2.63 -11.41 -55.62
N THR A 172 3.56 -12.31 -55.93
CA THR A 172 4.61 -12.75 -55.00
C THR A 172 5.98 -12.13 -55.32
N GLU A 173 6.03 -10.95 -55.92
CA GLU A 173 7.29 -10.25 -56.25
C GLU A 173 7.38 -8.92 -55.50
N ALA A 174 8.45 -8.74 -54.72
CA ALA A 174 8.71 -7.53 -53.94
C ALA A 174 8.85 -6.28 -54.83
N GLY A 175 8.09 -5.22 -54.52
CA GLY A 175 8.20 -3.92 -55.20
C GLY A 175 7.55 -3.84 -56.59
N ALA A 176 6.65 -4.77 -56.93
CA ALA A 176 5.92 -4.75 -58.20
C ALA A 176 4.84 -3.66 -58.21
N SER A 177 4.89 -2.74 -59.19
CA SER A 177 3.85 -1.73 -59.42
C SER A 177 2.55 -2.34 -59.94
N ALA A 178 1.40 -1.72 -59.64
CA ALA A 178 0.07 -2.15 -60.10
C ALA A 178 0.07 -2.53 -61.61
N PRO A 179 -0.42 -3.73 -61.97
CA PRO A 179 -0.27 -4.24 -63.33
C PRO A 179 -1.18 -3.54 -64.34
N GLU A 180 -0.67 -3.26 -65.54
CA GLU A 180 -1.48 -2.76 -66.68
C GLU A 180 -2.41 -3.85 -67.26
N ASN A 181 -2.11 -5.14 -67.02
CA ASN A 181 -2.86 -6.27 -67.56
C ASN A 181 -2.99 -7.40 -66.53
N TRP A 182 -4.22 -7.73 -66.13
CA TRP A 182 -4.52 -8.56 -64.96
C TRP A 182 -4.59 -10.07 -65.26
N ASP A 183 -4.72 -10.45 -66.53
CA ASP A 183 -4.86 -11.86 -66.96
C ASP A 183 -3.58 -12.70 -66.80
N THR A 184 -2.47 -12.09 -66.36
CA THR A 184 -1.16 -12.77 -66.18
C THR A 184 -0.90 -13.26 -64.76
N TYR A 185 -1.77 -12.94 -63.79
CA TYR A 185 -1.59 -13.27 -62.37
C TYR A 185 -2.56 -14.35 -61.92
N THR A 186 -2.20 -15.07 -60.84
CA THR A 186 -3.04 -16.13 -60.28
C THR A 186 -4.31 -15.52 -59.72
N LYS A 187 -5.45 -15.88 -60.32
CA LYS A 187 -6.78 -15.43 -59.92
C LYS A 187 -7.38 -16.40 -58.90
N TYR A 188 -7.88 -15.85 -57.79
CA TYR A 188 -8.67 -16.58 -56.81
C TYR A 188 -10.13 -16.10 -56.93
N ASP A 189 -11.01 -17.02 -57.34
CA ASP A 189 -12.44 -16.75 -57.50
C ASP A 189 -13.14 -16.80 -56.12
N MET A 190 -13.96 -15.79 -55.81
CA MET A 190 -14.85 -15.80 -54.64
C MET A 190 -16.30 -15.89 -55.10
N GLU A 191 -17.13 -16.64 -54.37
CA GLU A 191 -18.56 -16.72 -54.66
C GLU A 191 -19.31 -15.44 -54.24
N GLN A 192 -20.51 -15.24 -54.79
CA GLN A 192 -21.31 -14.05 -54.51
C GLN A 192 -21.75 -14.03 -53.04
N GLY A 193 -21.15 -13.14 -52.23
CA GLY A 193 -21.45 -12.99 -50.81
C GLY A 193 -20.41 -13.58 -49.85
N GLU A 194 -19.25 -14.04 -50.34
CA GLU A 194 -18.12 -14.41 -49.48
C GLU A 194 -17.30 -13.18 -49.06
N ASN A 195 -16.97 -13.13 -47.77
CA ASN A 195 -16.23 -12.05 -47.09
C ASN A 195 -14.80 -12.49 -46.68
N SER A 196 -14.31 -13.63 -47.18
CA SER A 196 -12.96 -14.14 -46.86
C SER A 196 -12.46 -15.15 -47.89
N PHE A 197 -11.15 -15.22 -48.11
CA PHE A 197 -10.50 -16.23 -48.95
C PHE A 197 -9.13 -16.62 -48.39
N THR A 198 -8.55 -17.74 -48.85
CA THR A 198 -7.22 -18.21 -48.42
C THR A 198 -6.34 -18.49 -49.62
N ILE A 199 -5.10 -17.99 -49.57
CA ILE A 199 -4.04 -18.22 -50.55
C ILE A 199 -3.10 -19.30 -49.98
N PRO A 200 -3.13 -20.51 -50.52
CA PRO A 200 -2.24 -21.57 -50.06
C PRO A 200 -0.81 -21.41 -50.60
N ASP A 201 0.18 -21.88 -49.85
CA ASP A 201 1.61 -21.87 -50.20
C ASP A 201 2.18 -20.48 -50.54
N PHE A 202 1.81 -19.46 -49.75
CA PHE A 202 2.31 -18.09 -49.81
C PHE A 202 3.78 -18.02 -49.37
N ALA A 203 4.67 -17.59 -50.29
CA ALA A 203 6.12 -17.56 -50.11
C ALA A 203 6.59 -16.50 -49.09
N ASP A 204 7.72 -16.79 -48.40
CA ASP A 204 8.32 -15.96 -47.33
C ASP A 204 8.95 -14.64 -47.83
N ASP A 205 9.14 -14.50 -49.14
CA ASP A 205 9.88 -13.39 -49.74
C ASP A 205 8.93 -12.22 -49.95
N ALA A 206 9.12 -11.11 -49.21
CA ALA A 206 8.35 -9.85 -49.22
C ALA A 206 7.34 -9.72 -50.37
N ALA A 207 6.08 -10.09 -50.11
CA ALA A 207 5.04 -10.18 -51.13
C ALA A 207 4.01 -9.07 -50.97
N THR A 208 3.57 -8.50 -52.10
CA THR A 208 2.58 -7.42 -52.15
C THR A 208 1.25 -7.95 -52.68
N LEU A 209 0.19 -7.90 -51.88
CA LEU A 209 -1.14 -8.36 -52.30
C LEU A 209 -1.95 -7.23 -52.94
N TYR A 210 -2.70 -7.53 -54.02
CA TYR A 210 -3.60 -6.58 -54.70
C TYR A 210 -5.04 -7.10 -54.82
N LEU A 211 -6.01 -6.38 -54.24
CA LEU A 211 -7.45 -6.72 -54.32
C LEU A 211 -8.18 -5.87 -55.36
N MET A 212 -9.10 -6.46 -56.15
CA MET A 212 -9.86 -5.73 -57.19
C MET A 212 -11.35 -6.13 -57.30
N ALA A 213 -12.25 -5.14 -57.21
CA ALA A 213 -13.70 -5.34 -57.31
C ALA A 213 -14.26 -4.97 -58.70
N TRP A 214 -15.33 -5.66 -59.14
CA TRP A 214 -15.96 -5.49 -60.46
C TRP A 214 -17.46 -5.19 -60.34
N ASN A 215 -18.05 -4.47 -61.31
CA ASN A 215 -19.50 -4.30 -61.39
C ASN A 215 -20.21 -5.54 -61.94
N SER A 216 -21.55 -5.53 -61.85
CA SER A 216 -22.42 -6.58 -62.39
C SER A 216 -22.34 -6.79 -63.91
N ASP A 217 -21.72 -5.86 -64.64
CA ASP A 217 -21.51 -5.94 -66.10
C ASP A 217 -20.11 -6.45 -66.47
N GLY A 218 -19.27 -6.78 -65.48
CA GLY A 218 -17.92 -7.28 -65.70
C GLY A 218 -16.93 -6.20 -66.12
N GLU A 219 -17.04 -4.97 -65.61
CA GLU A 219 -16.01 -3.92 -65.67
C GLU A 219 -15.41 -3.64 -64.27
N PRO A 220 -14.08 -3.37 -64.14
CA PRO A 220 -13.45 -3.16 -62.84
C PRO A 220 -13.82 -1.79 -62.27
N LEU A 221 -14.24 -1.74 -61.00
CA LEU A 221 -14.83 -0.54 -60.37
C LEU A 221 -13.91 0.21 -59.38
N ALA A 222 -12.77 -0.35 -58.94
CA ALA A 222 -11.93 0.26 -57.89
C ALA A 222 -10.41 0.10 -58.08
N VAL A 223 -9.65 0.94 -57.37
CA VAL A 223 -8.18 1.06 -57.29
C VAL A 223 -7.58 -0.14 -56.52
N PRO A 224 -6.42 -0.69 -56.92
CA PRO A 224 -5.74 -1.76 -56.17
C PRO A 224 -5.42 -1.34 -54.73
N ILE A 225 -5.81 -2.16 -53.75
CA ILE A 225 -5.33 -2.06 -52.36
C ILE A 225 -4.01 -2.81 -52.26
N GLN A 226 -2.94 -2.13 -51.85
CA GLN A 226 -1.61 -2.70 -51.63
C GLN A 226 -1.46 -3.11 -50.15
N MET A 227 -1.11 -4.36 -49.85
CA MET A 227 -0.71 -4.78 -48.50
C MET A 227 0.77 -5.18 -48.48
N GLU A 228 1.55 -4.65 -47.54
CA GLU A 228 2.93 -5.06 -47.24
C GLU A 228 2.93 -6.03 -46.04
N ILE A 229 3.75 -7.07 -46.10
CA ILE A 229 3.83 -8.12 -45.06
C ILE A 229 5.24 -8.10 -44.46
N SER A 230 5.34 -7.96 -43.14
CA SER A 230 6.61 -7.83 -42.40
C SER A 230 7.48 -9.11 -42.45
N PRO A 231 8.82 -8.99 -42.45
CA PRO A 231 9.73 -10.13 -42.46
C PRO A 231 9.82 -10.85 -41.11
N SER A 232 10.13 -12.15 -41.12
CA SER A 232 10.34 -12.95 -39.90
C SER A 232 11.72 -12.69 -39.27
N VAL A 233 11.84 -12.94 -37.97
CA VAL A 233 13.11 -12.78 -37.21
C VAL A 233 14.25 -13.60 -37.78
N ASN A 234 13.97 -14.85 -38.19
CA ASN A 234 14.95 -15.74 -38.81
C ASN A 234 15.49 -15.17 -40.13
N SER A 235 14.66 -14.45 -40.88
CA SER A 235 15.12 -13.73 -42.08
C SER A 235 15.99 -12.51 -41.75
N GLY A 236 15.73 -11.85 -40.61
CA GLY A 236 16.58 -10.80 -40.04
C GLY A 236 17.97 -11.30 -39.63
N PHE A 237 18.06 -12.42 -38.91
CA PHE A 237 19.34 -13.05 -38.57
C PHE A 237 20.11 -13.51 -39.82
N ALA A 238 19.42 -14.02 -40.83
CA ALA A 238 20.04 -14.36 -42.11
C ALA A 238 20.61 -13.12 -42.84
N ALA A 239 20.02 -11.93 -42.68
CA ALA A 239 20.51 -10.69 -43.26
C ALA A 239 21.73 -10.12 -42.51
N LEU A 240 21.83 -10.28 -41.19
CA LEU A 240 23.02 -9.92 -40.38
C LEU A 240 24.30 -10.64 -40.84
N SER A 241 24.18 -11.79 -41.49
CA SER A 241 25.30 -12.58 -42.02
C SER A 241 26.16 -11.83 -43.08
N GLN A 242 25.68 -10.69 -43.60
CA GLN A 242 26.38 -9.95 -44.66
C GLN A 242 26.93 -8.57 -44.26
N SER A 243 26.54 -7.99 -43.13
CA SER A 243 27.08 -6.71 -42.64
C SER A 243 26.48 -6.30 -41.29
N ALA A 244 27.34 -5.91 -40.33
CA ALA A 244 27.09 -5.39 -38.98
C ALA A 244 27.14 -6.42 -37.83
N VAL A 245 28.31 -6.49 -37.17
CA VAL A 245 28.48 -7.00 -35.80
C VAL A 245 28.44 -5.77 -34.89
N LEU A 246 27.55 -5.75 -33.90
CA LEU A 246 27.54 -4.66 -32.91
C LEU A 246 28.80 -4.75 -32.03
N PRO A 247 29.42 -3.62 -31.68
CA PRO A 247 30.65 -3.60 -30.88
C PRO A 247 30.40 -4.07 -29.44
N ILE A 248 31.22 -5.02 -28.97
CA ILE A 248 31.25 -5.47 -27.57
C ILE A 248 31.87 -4.35 -26.73
N LYS A 249 31.29 -4.02 -25.56
CA LYS A 249 31.65 -2.90 -24.66
C LYS A 249 31.43 -1.48 -25.24
N GLU A 250 30.45 -1.33 -26.12
CA GLU A 250 29.92 -0.01 -26.50
C GLU A 250 28.43 0.02 -26.21
N GLU A 251 27.94 1.16 -25.71
CA GLU A 251 26.50 1.39 -25.49
C GLU A 251 25.80 1.55 -26.85
N VAL A 252 24.70 0.81 -27.02
CA VAL A 252 23.87 0.81 -28.23
C VAL A 252 22.45 1.17 -27.86
N GLU A 253 21.92 2.25 -28.43
CA GLU A 253 20.50 2.64 -28.26
C GLU A 253 19.56 1.62 -28.92
N LEU A 254 18.53 1.18 -28.20
CA LEU A 254 17.57 0.16 -28.62
C LEU A 254 16.36 0.74 -29.37
N GLY A 255 16.02 2.03 -29.21
CA GLY A 255 14.91 2.73 -29.88
C GLY A 255 15.33 3.92 -30.77
N GLY A 256 14.47 4.35 -31.72
CA GLY A 256 14.66 5.54 -32.58
C GLY A 256 14.41 5.34 -34.09
N GLU A 257 14.42 6.46 -34.85
CA GLU A 257 14.18 6.53 -36.31
C GLU A 257 15.16 5.62 -37.08
N GLY A 258 14.69 4.48 -37.60
CA GLY A 258 15.49 3.51 -38.37
C GLY A 258 15.58 2.07 -37.80
N THR A 259 14.90 1.78 -36.69
CA THR A 259 14.79 0.42 -36.12
C THR A 259 13.81 -0.44 -36.94
N ALA A 260 14.15 -1.70 -37.22
CA ALA A 260 13.36 -2.58 -38.08
C ALA A 260 12.28 -3.35 -37.29
N LEU A 261 11.13 -3.56 -37.92
CA LEU A 261 10.01 -4.36 -37.39
C LEU A 261 10.14 -5.82 -37.84
N TYR A 262 10.00 -6.75 -36.91
CA TYR A 262 10.04 -8.19 -37.19
C TYR A 262 8.81 -8.91 -36.60
N ASP A 263 8.34 -9.96 -37.28
CA ASP A 263 7.30 -10.87 -36.78
C ASP A 263 7.92 -11.95 -35.88
N PHE A 264 7.64 -11.85 -34.57
CA PHE A 264 7.96 -12.80 -33.51
C PHE A 264 6.71 -13.57 -33.10
N ASN A 265 6.58 -14.84 -33.52
CA ASN A 265 5.48 -15.72 -33.09
C ASN A 265 4.09 -15.06 -33.09
N HIS A 266 3.77 -14.32 -34.16
CA HIS A 266 2.50 -13.62 -34.37
C HIS A 266 2.35 -12.26 -33.66
N SER A 267 3.46 -11.67 -33.17
CA SER A 267 3.54 -10.28 -32.70
C SER A 267 4.57 -9.48 -33.50
N ILE A 268 4.20 -8.30 -33.99
CA ILE A 268 5.12 -7.40 -34.71
C ILE A 268 5.73 -6.44 -33.68
N THR A 269 7.03 -6.55 -33.43
CA THR A 269 7.73 -5.69 -32.46
C THR A 269 8.98 -5.04 -33.04
N TYR A 270 9.40 -3.91 -32.44
CA TYR A 270 10.69 -3.30 -32.72
C TYR A 270 11.76 -4.17 -32.08
N ALA A 271 12.66 -4.72 -32.90
CA ALA A 271 13.73 -5.56 -32.40
C ALA A 271 15.08 -5.18 -32.99
N LYS A 272 16.09 -5.15 -32.12
CA LYS A 272 17.50 -5.04 -32.54
C LYS A 272 18.16 -6.40 -32.42
N LEU A 273 18.84 -6.83 -33.48
CA LEU A 273 19.44 -8.15 -33.56
C LEU A 273 20.97 -8.03 -33.47
N MET A 274 21.61 -8.89 -32.66
CA MET A 274 23.06 -8.95 -32.46
C MET A 274 23.59 -10.35 -32.78
N LYS A 275 24.86 -10.45 -33.20
CA LYS A 275 25.60 -11.70 -33.36
C LYS A 275 26.85 -11.69 -32.48
N VAL A 276 27.05 -12.73 -31.68
CA VAL A 276 28.20 -12.95 -30.80
C VAL A 276 28.88 -14.26 -31.19
N GLU A 277 30.20 -14.24 -31.41
CA GLU A 277 30.99 -15.44 -31.74
C GLU A 277 31.95 -15.73 -30.58
N LEU A 278 31.83 -16.93 -30.00
CA LEU A 278 32.59 -17.35 -28.82
C LEU A 278 33.56 -18.47 -29.18
N SER A 279 34.84 -18.27 -28.90
CA SER A 279 35.89 -19.26 -29.16
C SER A 279 36.11 -20.26 -28.01
N GLU A 280 35.59 -19.96 -26.82
CA GLU A 280 35.66 -20.77 -25.61
C GLU A 280 34.39 -20.54 -24.75
N PRO A 281 34.10 -21.37 -23.75
CA PRO A 281 32.98 -21.14 -22.86
C PRO A 281 33.13 -19.82 -22.09
N GLN A 282 32.16 -18.93 -22.22
CA GLN A 282 32.21 -17.57 -21.65
C GLN A 282 30.81 -17.13 -21.23
N MET A 283 30.75 -16.21 -20.27
CA MET A 283 29.51 -15.53 -19.89
C MET A 283 29.29 -14.31 -20.78
N ILE A 284 28.09 -14.17 -21.36
CA ILE A 284 27.61 -12.98 -22.05
C ILE A 284 26.85 -12.14 -21.01
N LEU A 285 27.40 -10.98 -20.65
CA LEU A 285 26.80 -10.01 -19.74
C LEU A 285 26.16 -8.87 -20.55
N MET A 286 24.90 -8.56 -20.27
CA MET A 286 24.09 -7.58 -21.00
C MET A 286 23.60 -6.54 -19.99
N ASN A 287 24.20 -5.34 -19.99
CA ASN A 287 23.90 -4.27 -19.06
C ASN A 287 22.96 -3.24 -19.71
N PHE A 288 21.86 -2.91 -19.04
CA PHE A 288 20.86 -1.97 -19.55
C PHE A 288 21.00 -0.61 -18.86
N TYR A 289 20.82 0.46 -19.63
CA TYR A 289 20.91 1.84 -19.18
C TYR A 289 19.68 2.63 -19.68
N GLY A 290 18.83 3.08 -18.75
CA GLY A 290 17.66 3.92 -19.04
C GLY A 290 17.43 4.97 -17.95
N THR A 291 16.64 6.02 -18.25
CA THR A 291 16.36 7.14 -17.34
C THR A 291 14.93 7.16 -16.77
N GLU A 292 14.04 6.27 -17.20
CA GLU A 292 12.62 6.25 -16.80
C GLU A 292 12.15 4.84 -16.37
N LEU A 293 11.08 4.80 -15.55
CA LEU A 293 10.66 3.70 -14.68
C LEU A 293 9.76 2.62 -15.33
N SER A 294 9.75 2.46 -16.66
CA SER A 294 8.82 1.51 -17.30
C SER A 294 9.24 1.10 -18.72
N ILE A 295 10.40 0.47 -18.86
CA ILE A 295 10.79 -0.18 -20.12
C ILE A 295 10.77 -1.69 -19.93
N ASP A 296 9.76 -2.34 -20.51
CA ASP A 296 9.67 -3.80 -20.58
C ASP A 296 10.55 -4.30 -21.74
N THR A 297 11.59 -5.07 -21.41
CA THR A 297 12.54 -5.58 -22.41
C THR A 297 12.63 -7.10 -22.36
N CYS A 298 12.27 -7.73 -23.47
CA CYS A 298 12.40 -9.17 -23.65
C CYS A 298 13.68 -9.49 -24.46
N ILE A 299 14.49 -10.43 -23.99
CA ILE A 299 15.78 -10.79 -24.61
C ILE A 299 15.73 -12.25 -25.08
N GLY A 300 15.85 -12.49 -26.38
CA GLY A 300 15.99 -13.83 -26.93
C GLY A 300 17.45 -14.20 -27.19
N VAL A 301 17.90 -15.37 -26.72
CA VAL A 301 19.22 -15.93 -27.06
C VAL A 301 19.04 -17.11 -27.99
N TYR A 302 19.74 -17.09 -29.11
CA TYR A 302 19.70 -18.11 -30.14
C TYR A 302 21.08 -18.63 -30.44
N ARG A 303 21.20 -19.89 -30.84
CA ARG A 303 22.46 -20.52 -31.23
C ARG A 303 22.39 -21.06 -32.65
N GLU A 304 23.48 -20.90 -33.40
CA GLU A 304 23.64 -21.54 -34.70
C GLU A 304 24.13 -22.98 -34.56
N GLU A 305 23.30 -23.95 -34.96
CA GLU A 305 23.69 -25.34 -35.03
C GLU A 305 23.34 -25.93 -36.40
N ASN A 306 24.32 -26.51 -37.10
CA ASN A 306 24.12 -27.21 -38.38
C ASN A 306 23.40 -26.39 -39.49
N GLY A 307 23.42 -25.05 -39.40
CA GLY A 307 22.76 -24.16 -40.34
C GLY A 307 21.30 -23.84 -40.01
N SER A 308 20.76 -24.30 -38.87
CA SER A 308 19.57 -23.72 -38.23
C SER A 308 19.97 -22.76 -37.12
N ILE A 309 19.11 -21.77 -36.87
CA ILE A 309 19.19 -20.88 -35.71
C ILE A 309 18.06 -21.28 -34.78
N GLU A 310 18.38 -21.71 -33.57
CA GLU A 310 17.42 -22.22 -32.59
C GLU A 310 17.50 -21.38 -31.32
N GLN A 311 16.36 -21.09 -30.71
CA GLN A 311 16.31 -20.38 -29.44
C GLN A 311 16.82 -21.29 -28.33
N VAL A 312 17.81 -20.82 -27.59
CA VAL A 312 18.40 -21.53 -26.46
C VAL A 312 18.02 -20.91 -25.12
N ASP A 313 17.62 -19.63 -25.12
CA ASP A 313 17.14 -18.96 -23.90
C ASP A 313 16.21 -17.77 -24.22
N ARG A 314 15.46 -17.32 -23.20
CA ARG A 314 14.67 -16.09 -23.23
C ARG A 314 14.63 -15.47 -21.83
N PHE A 315 14.92 -14.18 -21.74
CA PHE A 315 14.78 -13.40 -20.51
C PHE A 315 13.63 -12.41 -20.67
N ASP A 316 12.77 -12.34 -19.67
CA ASP A 316 11.81 -11.26 -19.49
C ASP A 316 12.35 -10.36 -18.38
N GLN A 317 12.55 -9.08 -18.65
CA GLN A 317 13.12 -8.15 -17.68
C GLN A 317 12.22 -6.92 -17.61
N ASP A 318 11.48 -6.84 -16.51
CA ASP A 318 10.69 -5.68 -16.13
C ASP A 318 11.58 -4.70 -15.37
N ASN A 319 12.05 -3.65 -16.04
CA ASN A 319 12.92 -2.65 -15.40
C ASN A 319 12.11 -1.76 -14.43
N GLN A 320 11.71 -2.31 -13.28
CA GLN A 320 10.92 -1.60 -12.28
C GLN A 320 11.74 -0.78 -11.29
N ASN A 321 13.10 -0.77 -11.28
CA ASN A 321 13.87 0.07 -10.36
C ASN A 321 15.32 0.43 -10.78
N ASN A 322 15.53 1.66 -11.25
CA ASN A 322 16.81 2.42 -11.29
C ASN A 322 18.07 1.78 -11.96
N ARG A 323 19.06 2.65 -12.22
CA ARG A 323 20.30 2.40 -12.99
C ARG A 323 21.12 1.19 -12.47
N GLY A 324 21.11 0.04 -13.16
CA GLY A 324 22.07 -1.05 -12.90
C GLY A 324 21.69 -2.50 -13.23
N GLU A 325 20.56 -2.79 -13.86
CA GLU A 325 20.17 -4.17 -14.15
C GLU A 325 21.00 -4.81 -15.29
N SER A 326 21.31 -6.10 -15.12
CA SER A 326 22.13 -6.86 -16.05
C SER A 326 21.58 -8.28 -16.25
N ALA A 327 21.37 -8.68 -17.51
CA ALA A 327 21.08 -10.07 -17.86
C ALA A 327 22.38 -10.83 -18.16
N ARG A 328 22.44 -12.11 -17.78
CA ARG A 328 23.64 -12.95 -17.94
C ARG A 328 23.27 -14.27 -18.61
N TYR A 329 24.00 -14.65 -19.65
CA TYR A 329 23.89 -15.97 -20.28
C TYR A 329 25.25 -16.65 -20.34
N ILE A 330 25.40 -17.84 -19.74
CA ILE A 330 26.65 -18.61 -19.85
C ILE A 330 26.60 -19.52 -21.07
N ALA A 331 27.35 -19.15 -22.10
CA ALA A 331 27.59 -20.01 -23.25
C ALA A 331 28.62 -21.08 -22.89
N ILE A 332 28.14 -22.21 -22.38
CA ILE A 332 28.98 -23.36 -22.00
C ILE A 332 29.67 -24.04 -23.21
N GLU A 333 29.22 -23.76 -24.43
CA GLU A 333 29.81 -24.28 -25.67
C GLU A 333 30.28 -23.15 -26.60
N PRO A 334 31.50 -23.26 -27.17
CA PRO A 334 31.95 -22.35 -28.23
C PRO A 334 31.02 -22.41 -29.43
N GLY A 335 30.79 -21.27 -30.09
CA GLY A 335 29.87 -21.20 -31.21
C GLY A 335 29.40 -19.79 -31.54
N ILE A 336 28.46 -19.72 -32.47
CA ILE A 336 27.79 -18.48 -32.87
C ILE A 336 26.47 -18.39 -32.14
N TYR A 337 26.28 -17.29 -31.44
CA TYR A 337 25.04 -16.92 -30.77
C TYR A 337 24.46 -15.68 -31.43
N TYR A 338 23.13 -15.59 -31.47
CA TYR A 338 22.38 -14.42 -31.88
C TYR A 338 21.52 -13.94 -30.72
N LEU A 339 21.46 -12.63 -30.51
CA LEU A 339 20.63 -12.03 -29.47
C LEU A 339 19.55 -11.18 -30.14
N SER A 340 18.31 -11.27 -29.68
CA SER A 340 17.25 -10.30 -29.98
C SER A 340 16.96 -9.49 -28.73
N PHE A 341 16.82 -8.18 -28.91
CA PHE A 341 16.35 -7.27 -27.87
C PHE A 341 15.04 -6.67 -28.34
N GLU A 342 13.96 -7.01 -27.65
CA GLU A 342 12.59 -6.56 -27.87
C GLU A 342 12.31 -5.48 -26.83
N GLY A 343 12.08 -4.23 -27.25
CA GLY A 343 11.79 -3.13 -26.32
C GLY A 343 10.45 -2.49 -26.64
N TYR A 344 9.61 -2.31 -25.63
CA TYR A 344 8.39 -1.51 -25.71
C TYR A 344 8.61 -0.15 -25.02
N ASP A 345 8.37 0.94 -25.73
CA ASP A 345 8.44 2.30 -25.20
C ASP A 345 7.03 2.89 -25.26
N GLU A 346 6.38 3.04 -24.09
CA GLU A 346 5.02 3.58 -23.97
C GLU A 346 4.90 5.04 -24.42
N GLU A 347 6.00 5.80 -24.53
CA GLU A 347 5.97 7.24 -24.84
C GLU A 347 6.70 7.64 -26.14
N GLU A 348 7.23 6.69 -26.94
CA GLU A 348 8.07 6.96 -28.12
C GLU A 348 9.27 7.92 -27.81
N THR A 349 9.86 7.86 -26.62
CA THR A 349 10.96 8.76 -26.21
C THR A 349 12.36 8.29 -26.60
N GLY A 350 12.55 6.99 -26.86
CA GLY A 350 13.75 6.43 -27.50
C GLY A 350 15.02 6.40 -26.64
N LEU A 351 14.95 6.10 -25.34
CA LEU A 351 16.09 6.28 -24.43
C LEU A 351 16.51 5.03 -23.59
N CYS A 352 16.44 3.81 -24.14
CA CYS A 352 17.14 2.65 -23.57
C CYS A 352 18.44 2.35 -24.33
N ALA A 353 19.57 2.29 -23.63
CA ALA A 353 20.87 1.87 -24.16
C ALA A 353 21.33 0.54 -23.55
N LEU A 354 22.02 -0.28 -24.33
CA LEU A 354 22.52 -1.59 -23.94
C LEU A 354 24.04 -1.68 -24.16
N GLU A 355 24.76 -2.24 -23.19
CA GLU A 355 26.15 -2.68 -23.36
C GLU A 355 26.25 -4.20 -23.18
N VAL A 356 26.82 -4.89 -24.17
CA VAL A 356 27.12 -6.33 -24.10
C VAL A 356 28.61 -6.55 -23.88
N SER A 357 28.98 -7.39 -22.91
CA SER A 357 30.36 -7.75 -22.58
C SER A 357 30.52 -9.27 -22.35
N LEU A 358 31.77 -9.76 -22.39
CA LEU A 358 32.10 -11.18 -22.21
C LEU A 358 32.99 -11.37 -20.98
N GLU A 359 32.65 -12.32 -20.10
CA GLU A 359 33.36 -12.64 -18.85
C GLU A 359 33.73 -14.15 -18.74
N GLU A 360 34.67 -14.47 -17.84
CA GLU A 360 35.06 -15.86 -17.53
C GLU A 360 34.08 -16.49 -16.52
N ILE A 361 33.85 -17.81 -16.61
CA ILE A 361 32.95 -18.56 -15.72
C ILE A 361 33.61 -18.74 -14.33
N PRO A 362 32.92 -18.53 -13.19
CA PRO A 362 33.48 -18.70 -11.85
C PRO A 362 34.01 -20.12 -11.57
N ASP A 363 35.19 -20.21 -10.92
CA ASP A 363 35.90 -21.48 -10.65
C ASP A 363 35.18 -22.44 -9.67
N ASN A 364 34.23 -21.95 -8.87
CA ASN A 364 33.53 -22.70 -7.82
C ASN A 364 32.14 -23.24 -8.24
N LEU A 365 31.75 -23.03 -9.49
CA LEU A 365 30.45 -23.46 -10.01
C LEU A 365 30.41 -24.98 -10.32
N ILE A 366 29.42 -25.69 -9.78
CA ILE A 366 29.21 -27.12 -10.02
C ILE A 366 27.91 -27.33 -10.82
N LEU A 367 27.97 -28.12 -11.89
CA LEU A 367 26.75 -28.57 -12.59
C LEU A 367 25.96 -29.55 -11.70
N LEU A 368 24.65 -29.38 -11.60
CA LEU A 368 23.79 -30.20 -10.75
C LEU A 368 24.00 -31.72 -10.96
N LYS A 369 24.12 -32.16 -12.22
CA LYS A 369 24.41 -33.56 -12.60
C LYS A 369 25.73 -34.10 -12.02
N ASP A 370 26.73 -33.25 -11.84
CA ASP A 370 28.02 -33.63 -11.29
C ASP A 370 27.99 -33.61 -9.74
N GLY A 371 27.13 -32.74 -9.17
CA GLY A 371 26.72 -32.78 -7.77
C GLY A 371 26.03 -34.09 -7.37
N PHE A 372 24.99 -34.51 -8.12
CA PHE A 372 24.30 -35.78 -7.84
C PHE A 372 25.22 -37.01 -7.96
N LYS A 373 26.12 -37.03 -8.94
CA LYS A 373 27.14 -38.09 -9.06
C LYS A 373 28.14 -38.10 -7.90
N ALA A 374 28.37 -36.96 -7.24
CA ALA A 374 29.24 -36.88 -6.07
C ALA A 374 28.54 -37.44 -4.82
N LEU A 375 27.21 -37.31 -4.68
CA LEU A 375 26.44 -37.93 -3.59
C LEU A 375 26.56 -39.45 -3.56
N ASP A 376 26.64 -40.09 -4.72
CA ASP A 376 26.90 -41.55 -4.82
C ASP A 376 28.22 -41.99 -4.17
N GLN A 377 29.12 -41.04 -3.90
CA GLN A 377 30.42 -41.27 -3.29
C GLN A 377 30.54 -40.71 -1.86
N ALA A 378 29.49 -40.02 -1.35
CA ALA A 378 29.47 -39.32 -0.07
C ALA A 378 28.45 -39.90 0.93
N ALA A 379 28.49 -39.43 2.19
CA ALA A 379 27.46 -39.75 3.17
C ALA A 379 26.19 -38.96 2.85
N VAL A 380 25.07 -39.65 2.73
CA VAL A 380 23.74 -39.09 2.47
C VAL A 380 23.26 -38.28 3.70
N LEU A 381 22.51 -37.20 3.48
CA LEU A 381 21.85 -36.45 4.55
C LEU A 381 21.02 -37.40 5.44
N PRO A 382 21.11 -37.28 6.78
CA PRO A 382 20.38 -38.13 7.70
C PRO A 382 18.87 -37.88 7.63
N ILE A 383 18.08 -38.97 7.69
CA ILE A 383 16.63 -38.92 7.86
C ILE A 383 16.34 -38.73 9.35
N SER A 384 15.40 -37.85 9.70
CA SER A 384 14.97 -37.50 11.07
C SER A 384 16.06 -36.83 11.93
N GLU A 385 16.91 -36.02 11.29
CA GLU A 385 17.80 -35.06 11.97
C GLU A 385 17.64 -33.70 11.29
N LYS A 386 17.65 -32.61 12.07
CA LYS A 386 17.65 -31.25 11.52
C LYS A 386 18.98 -30.94 10.82
N VAL A 387 18.90 -30.47 9.58
CA VAL A 387 20.03 -30.11 8.72
C VAL A 387 19.88 -28.65 8.31
N GLU A 388 20.90 -27.84 8.54
CA GLU A 388 20.92 -26.43 8.14
C GLU A 388 20.98 -26.28 6.61
N LEU A 389 20.08 -25.49 6.03
CA LEU A 389 20.01 -25.08 4.64
C LEU A 389 20.67 -23.69 4.51
N GLY A 390 21.88 -23.63 3.95
CA GLY A 390 22.68 -22.39 3.80
C GLY A 390 24.04 -22.41 4.52
N GLY A 391 24.89 -21.41 4.26
CA GLY A 391 26.22 -21.22 4.89
C GLY A 391 27.45 -21.68 4.07
N GLU A 392 28.67 -21.44 4.59
CA GLU A 392 29.97 -21.73 3.92
C GLU A 392 30.16 -23.22 3.48
N ASP A 393 29.30 -24.12 3.98
CA ASP A 393 29.32 -25.57 3.70
C ASP A 393 28.27 -26.02 2.66
N SER A 394 27.55 -25.10 2.01
CA SER A 394 26.62 -25.41 0.91
C SER A 394 27.32 -25.36 -0.46
N GLY A 395 26.87 -26.20 -1.41
CA GLY A 395 27.42 -26.20 -2.76
C GLY A 395 26.78 -25.11 -3.61
N TYR A 396 27.57 -24.46 -4.48
CA TYR A 396 27.07 -23.46 -5.43
C TYR A 396 26.79 -24.15 -6.78
N TYR A 397 25.51 -24.28 -7.11
CA TYR A 397 25.04 -25.08 -8.24
C TYR A 397 24.37 -24.21 -9.31
N TYR A 398 24.44 -24.68 -10.56
CA TYR A 398 23.60 -24.20 -11.65
C TYR A 398 22.37 -25.09 -11.76
N ILE A 399 21.20 -24.54 -11.44
CA ILE A 399 19.90 -25.22 -11.39
C ILE A 399 18.90 -24.34 -12.16
N ASN A 400 18.10 -24.92 -13.05
CA ASN A 400 17.07 -24.23 -13.84
C ASN A 400 17.42 -22.83 -14.38
N ASN A 401 18.63 -22.67 -14.91
CA ASN A 401 19.14 -21.42 -15.49
C ASN A 401 19.43 -20.27 -14.52
N HIS A 402 19.41 -20.50 -13.21
CA HIS A 402 19.96 -19.59 -12.21
C HIS A 402 21.05 -20.25 -11.34
N PHE A 403 21.72 -19.43 -10.55
CA PHE A 403 22.74 -19.87 -9.60
C PHE A 403 22.20 -19.78 -8.19
N THR A 404 22.28 -20.87 -7.44
CA THR A 404 21.81 -20.90 -6.07
C THR A 404 22.73 -21.73 -5.19
N TYR A 405 22.73 -21.40 -3.90
CA TYR A 405 23.30 -22.29 -2.90
C TYR A 405 22.28 -23.39 -2.62
N ALA A 406 22.66 -24.62 -2.93
CA ALA A 406 21.81 -25.77 -2.68
C ALA A 406 22.49 -26.82 -1.82
N LYS A 407 21.69 -27.55 -1.05
CA LYS A 407 22.08 -28.84 -0.48
C LYS A 407 21.37 -29.95 -1.24
N LEU A 408 22.10 -31.03 -1.51
CA LEU A 408 21.59 -32.15 -2.28
C LEU A 408 21.37 -33.37 -1.38
N MET A 409 20.25 -34.07 -1.57
CA MET A 409 19.89 -35.31 -0.87
C MET A 409 19.71 -36.47 -1.85
N LYS A 410 19.90 -37.69 -1.35
CA LYS A 410 19.57 -38.93 -2.04
C LYS A 410 18.67 -39.79 -1.14
N VAL A 411 17.54 -40.28 -1.62
CA VAL A 411 16.62 -41.12 -0.84
C VAL A 411 16.07 -42.28 -1.67
N GLU A 412 15.91 -43.44 -1.02
CA GLU A 412 15.27 -44.63 -1.63
C GLU A 412 13.81 -44.70 -1.17
N LEU A 413 12.86 -44.62 -2.11
CA LEU A 413 11.44 -44.66 -1.82
C LEU A 413 10.76 -45.81 -2.58
N SER A 414 9.85 -46.50 -1.90
CA SER A 414 8.92 -47.44 -2.54
C SER A 414 7.70 -46.68 -3.05
N GLU A 415 7.06 -47.20 -4.09
CA GLU A 415 5.79 -46.67 -4.63
C GLU A 415 4.77 -46.47 -3.50
N GLY A 416 4.24 -45.24 -3.37
CA GLY A 416 3.29 -44.85 -2.31
C GLY A 416 3.91 -44.55 -0.94
N GLN A 417 5.24 -44.51 -0.80
CA GLN A 417 5.88 -43.91 0.37
C GLN A 417 5.95 -42.39 0.21
N MET A 418 5.74 -41.69 1.32
CA MET A 418 5.78 -40.23 1.37
C MET A 418 7.07 -39.77 2.03
N LEU A 419 7.73 -38.80 1.40
CA LEU A 419 8.79 -38.00 1.96
C LEU A 419 8.16 -36.72 2.54
N HIS A 420 8.30 -36.53 3.84
CA HIS A 420 7.78 -35.36 4.55
C HIS A 420 8.97 -34.50 5.00
N MET A 421 8.88 -33.20 4.79
CA MET A 421 9.99 -32.24 4.89
C MET A 421 9.55 -31.06 5.75
N ASP A 422 10.11 -30.93 6.95
CA ASP A 422 9.79 -29.88 7.92
C ASP A 422 10.86 -28.77 7.89
N PHE A 423 10.46 -27.54 7.65
CA PHE A 423 11.33 -26.37 7.58
C PHE A 423 11.26 -25.55 8.89
N TYR A 424 12.40 -25.04 9.32
CA TYR A 424 12.53 -24.25 10.55
C TYR A 424 13.38 -23.00 10.26
N GLY A 425 12.78 -21.82 10.38
CA GLY A 425 13.44 -20.52 10.24
C GLY A 425 13.14 -19.58 11.42
N THR A 426 13.96 -18.55 11.61
CA THR A 426 13.78 -17.54 12.69
C THR A 426 13.25 -16.20 12.19
N GLU A 427 13.11 -16.00 10.88
CA GLU A 427 12.66 -14.76 10.25
C GLU A 427 11.61 -15.07 9.18
N SER A 428 10.72 -14.10 8.93
CA SER A 428 9.48 -14.22 8.16
C SER A 428 9.63 -14.32 6.63
N TYR A 429 10.86 -14.52 6.11
CA TYR A 429 11.15 -14.45 4.66
C TYR A 429 12.25 -15.43 4.25
N VAL A 430 12.03 -16.74 4.40
CA VAL A 430 12.95 -17.78 3.89
C VAL A 430 12.31 -18.43 2.67
N ASP A 431 12.70 -18.00 1.47
CA ASP A 431 12.22 -18.59 0.22
C ASP A 431 12.97 -19.91 -0.05
N THR A 432 12.23 -21.03 -0.13
CA THR A 432 12.81 -22.36 -0.30
C THR A 432 12.18 -23.07 -1.50
N TYR A 433 12.98 -23.26 -2.54
CA TYR A 433 12.60 -24.01 -3.74
C TYR A 433 13.17 -25.44 -3.69
N ILE A 434 12.33 -26.45 -3.92
CA ILE A 434 12.73 -27.86 -3.85
C ILE A 434 12.54 -28.51 -5.22
N GLU A 435 13.60 -29.15 -5.72
CA GLU A 435 13.52 -29.94 -6.95
C GLU A 435 13.79 -31.41 -6.72
N ILE A 436 12.94 -32.27 -7.26
CA ILE A 436 13.02 -33.72 -7.09
C ILE A 436 13.27 -34.39 -8.45
N PHE A 437 14.34 -35.18 -8.50
CA PHE A 437 14.77 -35.94 -9.66
C PHE A 437 14.75 -37.44 -9.36
N ARG A 438 14.52 -38.25 -10.39
CA ARG A 438 14.63 -39.72 -10.32
C ARG A 438 15.72 -40.18 -11.27
N GLU A 439 16.59 -41.06 -10.79
CA GLU A 439 17.64 -41.61 -11.64
C GLU A 439 17.15 -42.84 -12.41
N GLU A 440 17.22 -42.76 -13.75
CA GLU A 440 17.09 -43.91 -14.63
C GLU A 440 18.30 -44.02 -15.57
N ASN A 441 19.06 -45.12 -15.44
CA ASN A 441 20.24 -45.42 -16.27
C ASN A 441 21.34 -44.33 -16.29
N GLY A 442 21.52 -43.61 -15.19
CA GLY A 442 22.52 -42.53 -15.08
C GLY A 442 22.08 -41.20 -15.70
N ILE A 443 20.80 -41.09 -16.06
CA ILE A 443 20.11 -39.84 -16.40
C ILE A 443 19.23 -39.48 -15.20
N PHE A 444 19.27 -38.22 -14.78
CA PHE A 444 18.42 -37.69 -13.72
C PHE A 444 17.23 -37.01 -14.40
N ASP A 445 16.08 -37.66 -14.37
CA ASP A 445 14.84 -37.14 -14.92
C ASP A 445 14.13 -36.30 -13.85
N PHE A 446 13.74 -35.08 -14.20
CA PHE A 446 12.93 -34.22 -13.33
C PHE A 446 11.58 -34.89 -13.06
N VAL A 447 11.13 -34.85 -11.81
CA VAL A 447 9.86 -35.44 -11.37
C VAL A 447 8.86 -34.33 -11.05
N GLU A 448 9.25 -33.42 -10.16
CA GLU A 448 8.39 -32.40 -9.58
C GLU A 448 9.26 -31.33 -8.92
N SER A 449 8.76 -30.10 -8.88
CA SER A 449 9.28 -29.04 -8.02
C SER A 449 8.20 -28.64 -7.03
N VAL A 450 8.64 -28.25 -5.83
CA VAL A 450 7.77 -27.71 -4.79
C VAL A 450 8.28 -26.32 -4.47
N ASP A 451 7.39 -25.35 -4.65
CA ASP A 451 7.64 -23.94 -4.43
C ASP A 451 6.84 -23.49 -3.21
N ASN A 452 7.52 -23.02 -2.18
CA ASN A 452 6.93 -22.54 -0.95
C ASN A 452 7.25 -21.04 -0.82
N ASP A 453 6.51 -20.23 -1.58
CA ASP A 453 6.54 -18.77 -1.45
C ASP A 453 6.05 -18.36 -0.06
N ASN A 454 6.87 -17.63 0.71
CA ASN A 454 6.57 -17.13 2.07
C ASN A 454 5.29 -16.28 2.15
N LEU A 455 4.12 -16.90 2.27
CA LEU A 455 2.92 -16.17 2.68
C LEU A 455 2.64 -16.29 4.20
N ASN A 456 3.14 -17.32 4.92
CA ASN A 456 2.59 -17.65 6.25
C ASN A 456 3.58 -17.98 7.42
N GLY A 457 4.89 -17.66 7.36
CA GLY A 457 5.75 -17.62 8.57
C GLY A 457 6.45 -18.94 9.00
N PRO A 458 7.13 -18.98 10.18
CA PRO A 458 8.07 -20.05 10.54
C PRO A 458 7.39 -21.36 11.01
N GLY A 459 7.47 -22.44 10.22
CA GLY A 459 6.97 -23.78 10.61
C GLY A 459 6.57 -24.73 9.46
N GLU A 460 6.76 -24.33 8.21
CA GLU A 460 6.19 -25.03 7.05
C GLU A 460 6.64 -26.49 6.89
N SER A 461 5.73 -27.34 6.39
CA SER A 461 6.06 -28.71 5.97
C SER A 461 5.61 -28.98 4.53
N SER A 462 6.38 -29.81 3.82
CA SER A 462 6.11 -30.19 2.43
C SER A 462 6.14 -31.72 2.25
N ASN A 463 5.32 -32.23 1.34
CA ASN A 463 5.12 -33.66 1.14
C ASN A 463 5.32 -34.07 -0.32
N PHE A 464 6.17 -35.06 -0.56
CA PHE A 464 6.33 -35.73 -1.85
C PHE A 464 5.97 -37.21 -1.75
N THR A 465 5.00 -37.68 -2.53
CA THR A 465 4.65 -39.11 -2.58
C THR A 465 5.30 -39.78 -3.78
N ALA A 466 6.10 -40.82 -3.55
CA ALA A 466 6.84 -41.48 -4.61
C ALA A 466 5.89 -42.17 -5.62
N PRO A 467 5.83 -41.71 -6.89
CA PRO A 467 4.93 -42.28 -7.90
C PRO A 467 5.39 -43.68 -8.37
N ALA A 468 6.63 -44.06 -8.11
CA ALA A 468 7.18 -45.38 -8.42
C ALA A 468 8.30 -45.72 -7.45
N THR A 469 8.60 -47.02 -7.33
CA THR A 469 9.77 -47.45 -6.54
C THR A 469 11.06 -47.02 -7.24
N GLY A 470 11.98 -46.38 -6.53
CA GLY A 470 13.28 -45.96 -7.08
C GLY A 470 14.12 -45.06 -6.18
N THR A 471 15.26 -44.65 -6.73
CA THR A 471 16.20 -43.72 -6.12
C THR A 471 15.85 -42.29 -6.56
N TYR A 472 15.62 -41.42 -5.58
CA TYR A 472 15.31 -40.01 -5.78
C TYR A 472 16.48 -39.14 -5.31
N TYR A 473 16.74 -38.07 -6.06
CA TYR A 473 17.75 -37.07 -5.79
C TYR A 473 17.05 -35.72 -5.65
N ILE A 474 17.34 -34.99 -4.58
CA ILE A 474 16.59 -33.79 -4.22
C ILE A 474 17.59 -32.65 -4.11
N ALA A 475 17.28 -31.50 -4.70
CA ALA A 475 17.99 -30.25 -4.50
C ALA A 475 17.11 -29.32 -3.66
N PHE A 476 17.67 -28.86 -2.54
CA PHE A 476 17.05 -27.85 -1.68
C PHE A 476 17.77 -26.53 -1.94
N GLU A 477 17.06 -25.58 -2.53
CA GLU A 477 17.56 -24.23 -2.82
C GLU A 477 17.13 -23.31 -1.66
N GLY A 478 18.09 -22.62 -1.03
CA GLY A 478 17.75 -21.62 -0.02
C GLY A 478 18.05 -20.23 -0.57
N TYR A 479 17.03 -19.42 -0.80
CA TYR A 479 17.18 -18.03 -1.20
C TYR A 479 17.09 -17.13 0.03
N ASN A 480 18.12 -16.32 0.26
CA ASN A 480 18.11 -15.27 1.28
C ASN A 480 18.74 -14.02 0.68
N GLU A 481 17.93 -13.00 0.43
CA GLU A 481 18.36 -11.72 -0.14
C GLU A 481 19.36 -10.95 0.76
N GLU A 482 19.44 -11.29 2.05
CA GLU A 482 20.26 -10.57 3.03
C GLU A 482 21.47 -11.37 3.57
N GLU A 483 21.76 -12.59 3.10
CA GLU A 483 22.87 -13.44 3.59
C GLU A 483 22.92 -13.64 5.14
N THR A 484 21.81 -13.48 5.88
CA THR A 484 21.85 -13.49 7.37
C THR A 484 21.03 -14.57 8.09
N GLY A 485 20.18 -15.33 7.41
CA GLY A 485 19.26 -16.29 8.06
C GLY A 485 19.57 -17.77 7.80
N LEU A 486 19.73 -18.54 8.88
CA LEU A 486 19.94 -19.99 8.88
C LEU A 486 18.57 -20.71 8.84
N CYS A 487 18.18 -21.29 7.70
CA CYS A 487 17.05 -22.22 7.64
C CYS A 487 17.53 -23.62 8.04
N SER A 488 16.69 -24.44 8.67
CA SER A 488 16.99 -25.86 8.90
C SER A 488 15.83 -26.75 8.47
N LEU A 489 16.16 -27.94 7.98
CA LEU A 489 15.24 -28.90 7.41
C LEU A 489 15.34 -30.23 8.16
N GLU A 490 14.21 -30.81 8.53
CA GLU A 490 14.12 -32.21 8.96
C GLU A 490 13.31 -33.03 7.94
N VAL A 491 13.86 -34.15 7.49
CA VAL A 491 13.19 -35.01 6.50
C VAL A 491 12.81 -36.35 7.13
N SER A 492 11.56 -36.78 6.97
CA SER A 492 11.07 -38.08 7.44
C SER A 492 10.42 -38.90 6.31
N VAL A 493 10.49 -40.23 6.40
CA VAL A 493 9.83 -41.14 5.45
C VAL A 493 8.63 -41.78 6.14
N ARG A 494 7.43 -41.42 5.70
CA ARG A 494 6.15 -41.91 6.23
C ARG A 494 5.54 -42.95 5.28
N LYS A 495 4.72 -43.86 5.81
CA LYS A 495 3.81 -44.67 4.97
C LYS A 495 2.59 -43.80 4.68
N ALA A 496 2.20 -43.67 3.41
CA ALA A 496 0.92 -43.04 3.09
C ALA A 496 -0.20 -43.78 3.86
N PRO A 497 -1.09 -43.08 4.60
CA PRO A 497 -2.28 -43.70 5.17
C PRO A 497 -3.17 -44.27 4.04
N GLU A 498 -4.01 -45.27 4.33
CA GLU A 498 -4.98 -45.77 3.35
C GLU A 498 -5.90 -44.62 2.94
N ILE A 499 -5.76 -44.16 1.69
CA ILE A 499 -6.62 -43.14 1.10
C ILE A 499 -8.01 -43.74 0.89
N ILE A 500 -9.02 -43.19 1.57
CA ILE A 500 -10.41 -43.60 1.44
C ILE A 500 -11.14 -42.55 0.62
N ALA A 501 -11.82 -42.95 -0.47
CA ALA A 501 -12.67 -42.03 -1.22
C ALA A 501 -13.82 -41.53 -0.32
N LEU A 502 -14.17 -40.25 -0.40
CA LEU A 502 -15.19 -39.64 0.46
C LEU A 502 -16.53 -40.42 0.43
N GLU A 503 -16.95 -40.89 -0.76
CA GLU A 503 -18.12 -41.75 -0.91
C GLU A 503 -18.02 -43.09 -0.13
N GLU A 504 -16.84 -43.69 -0.07
CA GLU A 504 -16.62 -44.92 0.69
C GLU A 504 -16.67 -44.64 2.19
N GLY A 505 -16.19 -43.47 2.62
CA GLY A 505 -16.36 -42.94 3.97
C GLY A 505 -17.82 -42.77 4.36
N PHE A 506 -18.62 -42.08 3.53
CA PHE A 506 -20.05 -41.90 3.78
C PHE A 506 -20.82 -43.22 3.80
N LYS A 507 -20.51 -44.15 2.89
CA LYS A 507 -21.10 -45.51 2.88
C LYS A 507 -20.71 -46.34 4.12
N ALA A 508 -19.58 -46.05 4.75
CA ALA A 508 -19.12 -46.74 5.96
C ALA A 508 -19.78 -46.23 7.26
N LEU A 509 -20.46 -45.07 7.24
CA LEU A 509 -21.29 -44.54 8.33
C LEU A 509 -22.60 -45.34 8.49
N ASP A 510 -22.53 -46.65 8.72
CA ASP A 510 -23.72 -47.52 8.86
C ASP A 510 -24.21 -47.61 10.33
N GLN A 511 -25.42 -47.09 10.55
CA GLN A 511 -26.42 -47.40 11.59
C GLN A 511 -26.10 -47.31 13.10
N THR A 512 -24.94 -46.82 13.56
CA THR A 512 -24.74 -46.58 15.02
C THR A 512 -24.04 -45.29 15.43
N THR A 513 -23.46 -44.53 14.50
CA THR A 513 -22.76 -43.28 14.81
C THR A 513 -23.56 -42.11 14.27
N VAL A 514 -24.58 -41.70 15.02
CA VAL A 514 -25.21 -40.38 14.82
C VAL A 514 -24.35 -39.39 15.57
N PHE A 515 -23.98 -38.28 14.94
CA PHE A 515 -23.23 -37.23 15.64
C PHE A 515 -24.01 -36.77 16.86
N PRO A 516 -23.38 -36.62 18.03
CA PRO A 516 -24.08 -36.17 19.22
C PRO A 516 -24.39 -34.68 19.10
N ILE A 517 -25.57 -34.38 18.58
CA ILE A 517 -26.11 -33.02 18.52
C ILE A 517 -26.14 -32.47 19.95
N ASN A 518 -25.61 -31.26 20.14
CA ASN A 518 -25.37 -30.59 21.41
C ASN A 518 -24.23 -31.13 22.28
N GLU A 519 -23.35 -32.00 21.75
CA GLU A 519 -22.07 -32.33 22.39
C GLU A 519 -20.90 -31.75 21.58
N SER A 520 -19.82 -31.41 22.28
CA SER A 520 -18.58 -30.92 21.69
C SER A 520 -17.75 -32.08 21.15
N VAL A 521 -17.23 -31.96 19.93
CA VAL A 521 -16.47 -33.00 19.24
C VAL A 521 -15.20 -32.41 18.62
N GLU A 522 -14.06 -32.95 19.00
CA GLU A 522 -12.74 -32.62 18.43
C GLU A 522 -12.63 -33.10 16.97
N LEU A 523 -12.22 -32.24 16.05
CA LEU A 523 -12.18 -32.47 14.61
C LEU A 523 -10.84 -33.10 14.16
N GLY A 524 -9.72 -32.78 14.82
CA GLY A 524 -8.39 -33.34 14.54
C GLY A 524 -7.79 -34.09 15.74
N ALA A 525 -7.18 -35.26 15.50
CA ALA A 525 -6.35 -35.97 16.49
C ALA A 525 -5.43 -36.96 15.77
N GLU A 526 -4.29 -37.28 16.37
CA GLU A 526 -3.34 -38.31 15.89
C GLU A 526 -4.10 -39.64 15.65
N GLY A 527 -4.26 -40.04 14.38
CA GLY A 527 -4.94 -41.29 13.97
C GLY A 527 -6.29 -41.16 13.25
N SER A 528 -6.74 -39.94 12.89
CA SER A 528 -7.91 -39.74 12.02
C SER A 528 -7.68 -40.29 10.59
N PRO A 529 -8.69 -40.91 9.94
CA PRO A 529 -8.59 -41.35 8.54
C PRO A 529 -8.51 -40.17 7.56
N LEU A 530 -7.76 -40.35 6.47
CA LEU A 530 -7.55 -39.34 5.43
C LEU A 530 -8.53 -39.58 4.27
N TYR A 531 -9.25 -38.55 3.86
CA TYR A 531 -10.23 -38.61 2.78
C TYR A 531 -9.77 -37.76 1.60
N VAL A 532 -10.16 -38.15 0.37
CA VAL A 532 -9.83 -37.40 -0.86
C VAL A 532 -11.08 -36.71 -1.38
N THR A 533 -11.00 -35.38 -1.46
CA THR A 533 -11.89 -34.53 -2.25
C THR A 533 -11.27 -34.30 -3.64
N ALA A 534 -11.97 -33.64 -4.56
CA ALA A 534 -11.59 -33.63 -5.97
C ALA A 534 -10.19 -33.07 -6.26
N ASP A 535 -9.62 -32.25 -5.36
CA ASP A 535 -8.36 -31.53 -5.61
C ASP A 535 -7.37 -31.46 -4.42
N VAL A 536 -7.67 -31.97 -3.21
CA VAL A 536 -6.76 -31.93 -2.03
C VAL A 536 -6.85 -33.18 -1.13
N HIS A 537 -5.76 -33.55 -0.48
CA HIS A 537 -5.72 -34.57 0.58
C HIS A 537 -5.95 -33.91 1.94
N VAL A 538 -7.04 -34.23 2.65
CA VAL A 538 -7.39 -33.53 3.90
C VAL A 538 -7.73 -34.51 5.02
N TYR A 539 -7.32 -34.15 6.24
CA TYR A 539 -7.83 -34.81 7.44
C TYR A 539 -9.29 -34.41 7.61
N ALA A 540 -10.20 -35.37 7.48
CA ALA A 540 -11.62 -35.07 7.57
C ALA A 540 -12.35 -35.93 8.60
N LYS A 541 -13.30 -35.30 9.31
CA LYS A 541 -14.26 -35.99 10.18
C LYS A 541 -15.63 -35.98 9.52
N LEU A 542 -16.20 -37.17 9.30
CA LEU A 542 -17.49 -37.31 8.63
C LEU A 542 -18.64 -37.44 9.64
N ILE A 543 -19.69 -36.64 9.44
CA ILE A 543 -20.93 -36.61 10.23
C ILE A 543 -22.11 -37.07 9.37
N LYS A 544 -23.09 -37.69 10.02
CA LYS A 544 -24.42 -37.96 9.47
C LYS A 544 -25.50 -37.31 10.33
N ALA A 545 -26.40 -36.53 9.71
CA ALA A 545 -27.52 -35.86 10.34
C ALA A 545 -28.84 -36.13 9.61
N GLU A 546 -29.93 -36.34 10.35
CA GLU A 546 -31.28 -36.47 9.80
C GLU A 546 -32.02 -35.15 10.05
N LEU A 547 -32.34 -34.40 8.99
CA LEU A 547 -32.92 -33.06 9.09
C LEU A 547 -34.30 -33.02 8.44
N SER A 548 -35.23 -32.27 9.06
CA SER A 548 -36.52 -31.95 8.45
C SER A 548 -36.39 -30.71 7.55
N GLU A 549 -37.25 -30.59 6.54
CA GLU A 549 -37.32 -29.39 5.68
C GLU A 549 -37.49 -28.13 6.54
N GLY A 550 -36.61 -27.15 6.38
CA GLY A 550 -36.60 -25.91 7.16
C GLY A 550 -35.99 -26.04 8.56
N GLN A 551 -35.40 -27.18 8.93
CA GLN A 551 -34.62 -27.30 10.16
C GLN A 551 -33.20 -26.78 9.92
N MET A 552 -32.68 -25.98 10.85
CA MET A 552 -31.34 -25.41 10.78
C MET A 552 -30.37 -26.19 11.65
N LEU A 553 -29.18 -26.46 11.10
CA LEU A 553 -28.01 -26.95 11.80
C LEU A 553 -27.08 -25.75 12.02
N HIS A 554 -26.96 -25.32 13.27
CA HIS A 554 -26.03 -24.28 13.69
C HIS A 554 -24.77 -24.93 14.24
N MET A 555 -23.62 -24.62 13.66
CA MET A 555 -22.33 -25.24 13.92
C MET A 555 -21.42 -24.19 14.53
N ASN A 556 -20.95 -24.40 15.76
CA ASN A 556 -20.00 -23.51 16.43
C ASN A 556 -18.63 -24.19 16.51
N PHE A 557 -17.59 -23.45 16.14
CA PHE A 557 -16.20 -23.90 16.16
C PHE A 557 -15.46 -23.25 17.32
N TYR A 558 -14.66 -24.05 18.01
CA TYR A 558 -13.85 -23.65 19.15
C TYR A 558 -12.44 -24.18 18.95
N GLY A 559 -11.44 -23.32 18.78
CA GLY A 559 -10.03 -23.69 18.66
C GLY A 559 -9.15 -22.66 19.36
N THR A 560 -7.97 -23.07 19.83
CA THR A 560 -7.02 -22.16 20.51
C THR A 560 -6.07 -21.44 19.56
N GLU A 561 -6.04 -21.84 18.28
CA GLU A 561 -5.07 -21.36 17.29
C GLU A 561 -5.79 -20.67 16.14
N SER A 562 -5.36 -19.45 15.81
CA SER A 562 -5.98 -18.53 14.85
C SER A 562 -5.78 -18.88 13.38
N TYR A 563 -5.20 -20.04 13.07
CA TYR A 563 -4.78 -20.42 11.71
C TYR A 563 -5.37 -21.75 11.24
N VAL A 564 -6.38 -22.28 11.95
CA VAL A 564 -7.03 -23.52 11.55
C VAL A 564 -8.09 -23.24 10.49
N ASP A 565 -7.78 -23.49 9.22
CA ASP A 565 -8.74 -23.39 8.13
C ASP A 565 -9.69 -24.62 8.15
N THR A 566 -11.00 -24.38 8.23
CA THR A 566 -12.02 -25.45 8.28
C THR A 566 -12.96 -25.37 7.06
N TYR A 567 -12.75 -26.26 6.10
CA TYR A 567 -13.72 -26.44 5.01
C TYR A 567 -14.85 -27.37 5.45
N ILE A 568 -16.09 -26.99 5.14
CA ILE A 568 -17.27 -27.76 5.50
C ILE A 568 -18.07 -28.06 4.23
N GLU A 569 -18.10 -29.33 3.85
CA GLU A 569 -18.90 -29.80 2.72
C GLU A 569 -20.13 -30.57 3.22
N ILE A 570 -21.32 -30.14 2.82
CA ILE A 570 -22.58 -30.80 3.17
C ILE A 570 -23.15 -31.48 1.92
N PHE A 571 -23.40 -32.78 2.03
CA PHE A 571 -23.95 -33.63 1.00
C PHE A 571 -25.34 -34.13 1.38
N GLN A 572 -26.22 -34.26 0.39
CA GLN A 572 -27.48 -34.98 0.53
C GLN A 572 -27.41 -36.31 -0.21
N GLU A 573 -27.86 -37.39 0.43
CA GLU A 573 -27.94 -38.70 -0.21
C GLU A 573 -29.27 -38.88 -0.95
N GLU A 574 -29.20 -39.06 -2.27
CA GLU A 574 -30.32 -39.51 -3.09
C GLU A 574 -29.96 -40.78 -3.88
N ASN A 575 -30.66 -41.89 -3.61
CA ASN A 575 -30.46 -43.18 -4.29
C ASN A 575 -29.02 -43.74 -4.25
N GLY A 576 -28.27 -43.44 -3.19
CA GLY A 576 -26.88 -43.88 -3.01
C GLY A 576 -25.84 -43.04 -3.76
N ILE A 577 -26.26 -41.88 -4.27
CA ILE A 577 -25.40 -40.81 -4.78
C ILE A 577 -25.40 -39.69 -3.73
N PHE A 578 -24.22 -39.18 -3.39
CA PHE A 578 -24.04 -38.06 -2.49
C PHE A 578 -23.84 -36.80 -3.34
N GLU A 579 -24.81 -35.90 -3.33
CA GLU A 579 -24.72 -34.63 -4.05
C GLU A 579 -24.34 -33.53 -3.07
N LEU A 580 -23.30 -32.75 -3.39
CA LEU A 580 -22.92 -31.57 -2.61
C LEU A 580 -24.07 -30.55 -2.67
N VAL A 581 -24.58 -30.15 -1.51
CA VAL A 581 -25.69 -29.19 -1.38
C VAL A 581 -25.27 -27.86 -0.80
N GLU A 582 -24.19 -27.82 -0.02
CA GLU A 582 -23.65 -26.58 0.56
C GLU A 582 -22.15 -26.74 0.81
N PHE A 583 -21.40 -25.64 0.71
CA PHE A 583 -19.98 -25.55 1.00
C PHE A 583 -19.70 -24.29 1.80
N PHE A 584 -18.93 -24.42 2.87
CA PHE A 584 -18.38 -23.30 3.63
C PHE A 584 -16.85 -23.37 3.61
N ASN A 585 -16.22 -22.22 3.43
CA ASN A 585 -14.80 -22.02 3.66
C ASN A 585 -14.69 -21.06 4.84
N ASP A 586 -14.54 -21.61 6.04
CA ASP A 586 -14.43 -20.83 7.27
C ASP A 586 -13.00 -20.94 7.77
N ASP A 587 -12.32 -19.81 7.69
CA ASP A 587 -10.99 -19.61 8.20
C ASP A 587 -11.08 -19.22 9.69
N ASN A 588 -10.48 -20.00 10.61
CA ASN A 588 -10.44 -19.66 12.05
C ASN A 588 -9.55 -18.44 12.35
N LEU A 589 -9.47 -17.45 11.44
CA LEU A 589 -8.64 -16.25 11.49
C LEU A 589 -8.83 -15.46 12.80
N ASN A 590 -9.99 -15.60 13.46
CA ASN A 590 -10.36 -14.76 14.59
C ASN A 590 -10.52 -15.50 15.93
N GLY A 591 -10.16 -16.79 15.99
CA GLY A 591 -10.21 -17.60 17.22
C GLY A 591 -11.62 -18.15 17.55
N PRO A 592 -11.82 -18.69 18.78
CA PRO A 592 -13.04 -19.44 19.10
C PRO A 592 -14.31 -18.61 18.96
N GLY A 593 -15.35 -19.19 18.35
CA GLY A 593 -16.68 -18.59 18.29
C GLY A 593 -17.22 -18.32 16.88
N GLU A 594 -16.50 -18.75 15.84
CA GLU A 594 -17.05 -18.82 14.49
C GLU A 594 -18.22 -19.80 14.43
N SER A 595 -19.23 -19.41 13.68
CA SER A 595 -20.44 -20.19 13.59
C SER A 595 -21.05 -20.13 12.21
N ASN A 596 -21.47 -21.30 11.73
CA ASN A 596 -22.12 -21.44 10.44
C ASN A 596 -23.51 -22.04 10.58
N ASN A 597 -24.40 -21.67 9.67
CA ASN A 597 -25.80 -22.09 9.68
C ASN A 597 -26.13 -22.79 8.37
N PHE A 598 -26.52 -24.06 8.44
CA PHE A 598 -27.08 -24.79 7.30
C PHE A 598 -28.57 -25.04 7.53
N THR A 599 -29.43 -24.53 6.64
CA THR A 599 -30.88 -24.83 6.69
C THR A 599 -31.22 -25.89 5.68
N ALA A 600 -31.78 -27.02 6.14
CA ALA A 600 -32.10 -28.14 5.26
C ALA A 600 -33.16 -27.76 4.21
N PRO A 601 -32.83 -27.79 2.90
CA PRO A 601 -33.76 -27.43 1.85
C PRO A 601 -34.87 -28.47 1.63
N ALA A 602 -34.69 -29.70 2.11
CA ALA A 602 -35.67 -30.77 2.05
C ALA A 602 -35.52 -31.71 3.26
N THR A 603 -36.56 -32.50 3.54
CA THR A 603 -36.44 -33.55 4.57
C THR A 603 -35.58 -34.68 4.04
N GLY A 604 -34.49 -35.02 4.73
CA GLY A 604 -33.57 -36.04 4.27
C GLY A 604 -32.38 -36.28 5.19
N THR A 605 -31.51 -37.18 4.72
CA THR A 605 -30.26 -37.52 5.36
C THR A 605 -29.13 -36.70 4.76
N TYR A 606 -28.44 -35.94 5.60
CA TYR A 606 -27.30 -35.11 5.23
C TYR A 606 -26.01 -35.71 5.79
N TYR A 607 -24.95 -35.65 4.99
CA TYR A 607 -23.61 -36.11 5.31
C TYR A 607 -22.69 -34.91 5.27
N ILE A 608 -21.93 -34.67 6.33
CA ILE A 608 -21.11 -33.46 6.44
C ILE A 608 -19.65 -33.90 6.57
N ALA A 609 -18.78 -33.38 5.73
CA ALA A 609 -17.35 -33.52 5.87
C ALA A 609 -16.80 -32.22 6.48
N PHE A 610 -16.09 -32.35 7.60
CA PHE A 610 -15.29 -31.27 8.17
C PHE A 610 -13.85 -31.55 7.81
N GLU A 611 -13.24 -30.68 7.03
CA GLU A 611 -11.87 -30.77 6.57
C GLU A 611 -11.07 -29.75 7.37
N GLY A 612 -10.23 -30.22 8.28
CA GLY A 612 -9.31 -29.36 8.99
C GLY A 612 -8.00 -29.30 8.21
N CYS A 613 -7.64 -28.12 7.71
CA CYS A 613 -6.27 -27.82 7.33
C CYS A 613 -5.62 -27.18 8.55
N ASP A 614 -4.64 -27.87 9.14
CA ASP A 614 -3.78 -27.28 10.16
C ASP A 614 -2.40 -27.10 9.53
N GLU A 615 -1.94 -25.86 9.45
CA GLU A 615 -0.60 -25.51 8.98
C GLU A 615 0.50 -26.03 9.94
N GLU A 616 0.17 -26.47 11.17
CA GLU A 616 1.13 -26.94 12.19
C GLU A 616 0.88 -28.36 12.78
N ASP A 617 0.01 -29.19 12.17
CA ASP A 617 -0.16 -30.62 12.52
C ASP A 617 -0.42 -30.90 14.04
N THR A 618 -1.29 -30.14 14.73
CA THR A 618 -2.07 -30.57 15.91
C THR A 618 -3.46 -29.92 16.02
N GLY A 619 -4.33 -30.17 15.04
CA GLY A 619 -5.69 -29.61 15.01
C GLY A 619 -6.55 -29.96 16.24
N LEU A 620 -6.59 -29.05 17.23
CA LEU A 620 -7.49 -29.10 18.40
C LEU A 620 -8.76 -28.26 18.17
N CYS A 621 -9.29 -28.20 16.94
CA CYS A 621 -10.59 -27.57 16.70
C CYS A 621 -11.71 -28.48 17.23
N THR A 622 -12.61 -27.91 18.03
CA THR A 622 -13.78 -28.56 18.61
C THR A 622 -15.04 -27.98 17.97
N LEU A 623 -15.91 -28.83 17.45
CA LEU A 623 -17.22 -28.46 16.90
C LEU A 623 -18.33 -28.76 17.91
N LYS A 624 -19.28 -27.83 18.07
CA LYS A 624 -20.59 -28.10 18.69
C LYS A 624 -21.69 -27.73 17.71
N ALA A 625 -22.45 -28.73 17.25
CA ALA A 625 -23.60 -28.52 16.37
C ALA A 625 -24.94 -28.63 17.13
N THR A 626 -25.84 -27.69 16.88
CA THR A 626 -27.17 -27.60 17.50
C THR A 626 -28.26 -27.55 16.43
N LEU A 627 -29.34 -28.30 16.64
CA LEU A 627 -30.52 -28.22 15.79
C LEU A 627 -31.46 -27.12 16.26
N ILE A 628 -31.87 -26.28 15.33
CA ILE A 628 -32.77 -25.16 15.57
C ILE A 628 -33.98 -25.31 14.65
N ASP A 629 -35.17 -25.27 15.25
CA ASP A 629 -36.41 -25.14 14.48
C ASP A 629 -36.53 -23.68 14.02
N THR A 630 -36.51 -23.43 12.71
CA THR A 630 -36.52 -22.06 12.17
C THR A 630 -37.73 -21.23 12.59
N GLU A 631 -38.86 -21.88 12.93
CA GLU A 631 -40.05 -21.21 13.49
C GLU A 631 -39.82 -20.60 14.87
N THR A 632 -38.74 -20.97 15.57
CA THR A 632 -38.36 -20.46 16.89
C THR A 632 -37.31 -19.35 16.83
N ILE A 633 -36.78 -19.04 15.65
CA ILE A 633 -35.78 -17.99 15.44
C ILE A 633 -36.44 -16.63 15.66
N VAL A 634 -35.82 -15.84 16.52
CA VAL A 634 -36.25 -14.49 16.83
C VAL A 634 -35.41 -13.50 16.03
N ALA A 635 -36.05 -12.57 15.33
CA ALA A 635 -35.39 -11.37 14.78
C ALA A 635 -35.19 -10.33 15.88
N GLY A 636 -34.32 -9.33 15.68
CA GLY A 636 -33.93 -8.33 16.69
C GLY A 636 -35.04 -7.84 17.63
N LEU A 637 -34.73 -7.76 18.93
CA LEU A 637 -35.66 -7.39 20.00
C LEU A 637 -35.36 -5.99 20.54
N ASP A 638 -36.24 -5.02 20.28
CA ASP A 638 -36.09 -3.66 20.82
C ASP A 638 -37.20 -3.31 21.83
N PHE A 639 -36.86 -3.38 23.13
CA PHE A 639 -37.76 -3.07 24.24
C PHE A 639 -37.85 -1.58 24.57
N THR A 640 -37.19 -0.71 23.80
CA THR A 640 -37.28 0.76 23.91
C THR A 640 -38.33 1.35 22.98
N THR A 641 -38.92 0.53 22.11
CA THR A 641 -39.95 0.94 21.14
C THR A 641 -41.37 1.02 21.74
N ASP A 642 -42.25 1.73 21.03
CA ASP A 642 -43.70 1.75 21.32
C ASP A 642 -44.47 1.35 20.04
N PRO A 643 -45.15 0.18 20.01
CA PRO A 643 -45.33 -0.76 21.12
C PRO A 643 -44.10 -1.65 21.36
N VAL A 644 -43.88 -2.01 22.63
CA VAL A 644 -42.86 -2.98 23.05
C VAL A 644 -43.16 -4.36 22.46
N PRO A 645 -42.15 -5.16 22.06
CA PRO A 645 -42.33 -6.53 21.56
C PRO A 645 -43.16 -7.43 22.50
N GLU A 646 -44.09 -8.21 21.93
CA GLU A 646 -44.91 -9.19 22.67
C GLU A 646 -44.55 -10.63 22.24
N ALA A 647 -44.10 -11.42 23.21
CA ALA A 647 -43.76 -12.84 23.00
C ALA A 647 -45.00 -13.70 22.68
N GLN A 648 -44.87 -14.59 21.70
CA GLN A 648 -45.85 -15.62 21.36
C GLN A 648 -45.71 -16.87 22.25
N GLU A 649 -46.69 -17.78 22.21
CA GLU A 649 -46.72 -18.97 23.08
C GLU A 649 -45.53 -19.92 22.82
N GLN A 650 -45.06 -19.97 21.57
CA GLN A 650 -43.91 -20.77 21.14
C GLN A 650 -42.54 -20.10 21.39
N ASP A 651 -42.52 -18.82 21.75
CA ASP A 651 -41.26 -18.08 21.86
C ASP A 651 -40.47 -18.54 23.09
N LEU A 652 -39.17 -18.74 22.89
CA LEU A 652 -38.23 -19.11 23.94
C LEU A 652 -37.74 -17.90 24.75
N TRP A 653 -38.53 -16.82 24.78
CA TRP A 653 -38.27 -15.66 25.63
C TRP A 653 -39.56 -15.13 26.29
N SER A 654 -39.42 -14.23 27.25
CA SER A 654 -40.54 -13.48 27.83
C SER A 654 -40.07 -12.17 28.43
N TRP A 655 -40.93 -11.15 28.42
CA TRP A 655 -40.65 -9.82 28.97
C TRP A 655 -41.64 -9.44 30.08
N ASP A 656 -41.13 -9.09 31.26
CA ASP A 656 -41.89 -8.43 32.33
C ASP A 656 -41.60 -6.92 32.33
N ALA A 657 -42.51 -6.14 31.77
CA ALA A 657 -42.39 -4.68 31.70
C ALA A 657 -42.36 -3.99 33.07
N THR A 658 -42.85 -4.63 34.14
CA THR A 658 -42.88 -4.04 35.50
C THR A 658 -41.50 -4.08 36.13
N SER A 659 -40.82 -5.21 36.00
CA SER A 659 -39.45 -5.40 36.52
C SER A 659 -38.36 -5.12 35.47
N LYS A 660 -38.74 -4.81 34.22
CA LYS A 660 -37.84 -4.66 33.07
C LYS A 660 -36.98 -5.91 32.86
N THR A 661 -37.58 -7.08 32.99
CA THR A 661 -36.86 -8.36 32.95
C THR A 661 -37.15 -9.11 31.66
N LEU A 662 -36.11 -9.33 30.85
CA LEU A 662 -36.10 -10.28 29.76
C LEU A 662 -35.66 -11.64 30.32
N THR A 663 -36.40 -12.71 30.03
CA THR A 663 -35.97 -14.08 30.34
C THR A 663 -35.77 -14.83 29.03
N LEU A 664 -34.54 -15.29 28.79
CA LEU A 664 -34.18 -16.21 27.71
C LEU A 664 -34.30 -17.63 28.27
N LYS A 665 -35.16 -18.44 27.66
CA LYS A 665 -35.41 -19.84 28.05
C LYS A 665 -34.40 -20.75 27.35
N ASP A 666 -34.24 -21.95 27.87
CA ASP A 666 -33.41 -23.00 27.29
C ASP A 666 -33.70 -23.20 25.78
N GLY A 667 -32.63 -23.17 24.97
CA GLY A 667 -32.67 -23.28 23.52
C GLY A 667 -32.99 -21.98 22.78
N PHE A 668 -33.04 -20.82 23.46
CA PHE A 668 -33.30 -19.54 22.79
C PHE A 668 -32.25 -19.26 21.70
N PHE A 669 -32.70 -18.89 20.51
CA PHE A 669 -31.84 -18.55 19.39
C PHE A 669 -32.31 -17.25 18.73
N LEU A 670 -31.43 -16.27 18.64
CA LEU A 670 -31.63 -15.02 17.92
C LEU A 670 -30.65 -14.95 16.76
N LEU A 671 -31.16 -14.67 15.56
CA LEU A 671 -30.37 -14.41 14.37
C LEU A 671 -30.72 -13.01 13.84
N ASN A 672 -29.73 -12.11 13.75
CA ASN A 672 -29.95 -10.76 13.24
C ASN A 672 -28.77 -10.23 12.39
N GLU A 673 -28.89 -10.41 11.09
CA GLU A 673 -27.90 -9.95 10.09
C GLU A 673 -28.18 -8.52 9.56
N ASP A 674 -29.10 -7.77 10.19
CA ASP A 674 -29.45 -6.42 9.77
C ASP A 674 -28.45 -5.38 10.33
N TYR A 675 -27.40 -5.10 9.56
CA TYR A 675 -26.39 -4.07 9.84
C TYR A 675 -26.94 -2.65 10.08
N THR A 676 -28.22 -2.39 9.76
CA THR A 676 -28.83 -1.08 10.00
C THR A 676 -29.39 -0.93 11.41
N GLN A 677 -29.53 -2.03 12.16
CA GLN A 677 -29.98 -2.03 13.54
C GLN A 677 -28.81 -1.81 14.49
N ASN A 678 -29.06 -0.99 15.51
CA ASN A 678 -28.07 -0.68 16.52
C ASN A 678 -27.79 -1.90 17.42
N ALA A 679 -28.80 -2.68 17.82
CA ALA A 679 -28.54 -3.87 18.63
C ALA A 679 -29.44 -5.06 18.31
N ALA A 680 -28.93 -6.28 18.47
CA ALA A 680 -29.72 -7.50 18.39
C ALA A 680 -30.76 -7.59 19.51
N ILE A 681 -30.39 -7.20 20.73
CA ILE A 681 -31.30 -7.00 21.86
C ILE A 681 -31.07 -5.62 22.46
N LYS A 682 -32.03 -4.72 22.29
CA LYS A 682 -32.01 -3.36 22.85
C LYS A 682 -32.92 -3.23 24.06
N LEU A 683 -32.36 -2.77 25.18
CA LEU A 683 -33.03 -2.72 26.48
C LEU A 683 -33.06 -1.29 27.07
N PRO A 684 -34.12 -0.94 27.83
CA PRO A 684 -34.15 0.32 28.57
C PRO A 684 -33.21 0.29 29.77
N ASP A 685 -32.88 1.47 30.31
CA ASP A 685 -32.12 1.64 31.56
C ASP A 685 -32.69 0.80 32.72
N GLY A 686 -31.82 0.10 33.45
CA GLY A 686 -32.12 -0.73 34.61
C GLY A 686 -32.78 -2.07 34.27
N ALA A 687 -32.55 -2.60 33.07
CA ALA A 687 -33.08 -3.88 32.63
C ALA A 687 -32.27 -5.07 33.18
N THR A 688 -32.93 -6.24 33.26
CA THR A 688 -32.28 -7.50 33.64
C THR A 688 -32.55 -8.57 32.58
N VAL A 689 -31.51 -9.25 32.13
CA VAL A 689 -31.58 -10.45 31.29
C VAL A 689 -31.34 -11.67 32.16
N ILE A 690 -32.31 -12.58 32.21
CA ILE A 690 -32.21 -13.87 32.89
C ILE A 690 -31.97 -14.97 31.86
N VAL A 691 -30.89 -15.74 32.01
CA VAL A 691 -30.55 -16.88 31.15
C VAL A 691 -30.95 -18.18 31.85
N ALA A 692 -32.08 -18.76 31.46
CA ALA A 692 -32.73 -19.91 32.11
C ALA A 692 -32.50 -21.23 31.35
N GLY A 693 -31.25 -21.49 30.94
CA GLY A 693 -30.83 -22.63 30.12
C GLY A 693 -29.67 -22.22 29.21
N SER A 694 -29.59 -22.80 28.01
CA SER A 694 -28.72 -22.28 26.94
C SER A 694 -29.43 -21.23 26.09
N ALA A 695 -28.76 -20.14 25.75
CA ALA A 695 -29.24 -19.11 24.83
C ALA A 695 -28.11 -18.71 23.88
N THR A 696 -28.43 -18.50 22.60
CA THR A 696 -27.48 -18.12 21.56
C THR A 696 -27.98 -16.88 20.82
N ILE A 697 -27.08 -15.93 20.60
CA ILE A 697 -27.31 -14.69 19.85
C ILE A 697 -26.25 -14.62 18.76
N ASN A 698 -26.66 -14.78 17.50
CA ASN A 698 -25.79 -14.54 16.35
C ASN A 698 -26.30 -13.27 15.63
N CYS A 699 -25.41 -12.28 15.45
CA CYS A 699 -25.78 -11.01 14.87
C CYS A 699 -24.62 -10.30 14.17
N SER A 700 -24.98 -9.33 13.33
CA SER A 700 -24.05 -8.40 12.69
C SER A 700 -24.49 -6.95 12.92
N THR A 701 -24.85 -6.63 14.16
CA THR A 701 -25.31 -5.30 14.60
C THR A 701 -24.19 -4.52 15.30
N GLU A 702 -24.42 -3.26 15.65
CA GLU A 702 -23.44 -2.48 16.44
C GLU A 702 -23.23 -3.10 17.84
N TYR A 703 -24.27 -3.69 18.44
CA TYR A 703 -24.20 -4.38 19.75
C TYR A 703 -25.00 -5.69 19.77
N GLY A 704 -24.50 -6.75 20.38
CA GLY A 704 -25.27 -7.98 20.59
C GLY A 704 -26.42 -7.76 21.59
N ILE A 705 -26.08 -7.37 22.82
CA ILE A 705 -27.02 -6.90 23.84
C ILE A 705 -26.61 -5.48 24.25
N PHE A 706 -27.54 -4.52 24.18
CA PHE A 706 -27.30 -3.13 24.52
C PHE A 706 -28.35 -2.58 25.48
N SER A 707 -27.92 -1.81 26.48
CA SER A 707 -28.82 -1.00 27.33
C SER A 707 -28.53 0.50 27.23
N GLU A 708 -29.58 1.30 27.14
CA GLU A 708 -29.51 2.78 27.20
C GLU A 708 -29.11 3.34 28.60
N GLY A 709 -28.84 2.45 29.57
CA GLY A 709 -28.41 2.78 30.93
C GLY A 709 -27.81 1.56 31.60
N SER A 710 -28.18 1.26 32.85
CA SER A 710 -27.63 0.10 33.57
C SER A 710 -28.23 -1.24 33.09
N LEU A 711 -27.42 -2.29 33.08
CA LEU A 711 -27.79 -3.63 32.64
C LEU A 711 -27.34 -4.70 33.64
N THR A 712 -28.18 -5.71 33.87
CA THR A 712 -27.79 -6.93 34.58
C THR A 712 -28.03 -8.15 33.72
N VAL A 713 -27.01 -8.99 33.50
CA VAL A 713 -27.12 -10.31 32.88
C VAL A 713 -26.88 -11.37 33.95
N ARG A 714 -27.85 -12.27 34.14
CA ARG A 714 -27.84 -13.22 35.26
C ARG A 714 -28.26 -14.63 34.83
N GLY A 715 -27.45 -15.63 35.18
CA GLY A 715 -27.82 -17.04 35.13
C GLY A 715 -28.30 -17.59 36.48
N THR A 716 -28.67 -18.88 36.50
CA THR A 716 -28.95 -19.63 37.73
C THR A 716 -27.70 -20.29 38.31
N ASP A 717 -26.80 -20.75 37.44
CA ASP A 717 -25.44 -21.21 37.74
C ASP A 717 -24.61 -21.28 36.45
N THR A 718 -23.29 -21.41 36.57
CA THR A 718 -22.37 -21.48 35.40
C THR A 718 -22.41 -22.79 34.63
N LYS A 719 -23.18 -23.80 35.08
CA LYS A 719 -23.23 -25.12 34.41
C LYS A 719 -24.46 -25.30 33.53
N THR A 720 -25.52 -24.58 33.85
CA THR A 720 -26.84 -24.72 33.25
C THR A 720 -27.31 -23.46 32.56
N SER A 721 -26.77 -22.29 32.93
CA SER A 721 -27.06 -21.01 32.27
C SER A 721 -25.91 -20.60 31.37
N GLN A 722 -25.98 -20.99 30.10
CA GLN A 722 -25.01 -20.65 29.06
C GLN A 722 -25.58 -19.58 28.14
N LEU A 723 -24.84 -18.49 27.94
CA LEU A 723 -25.14 -17.46 26.95
C LEU A 723 -23.97 -17.37 25.96
N ASP A 724 -24.25 -17.72 24.71
CA ASP A 724 -23.30 -17.63 23.60
C ASP A 724 -23.68 -16.43 22.72
N ILE A 725 -22.76 -15.52 22.46
CA ILE A 725 -22.97 -14.34 21.62
C ILE A 725 -21.88 -14.29 20.57
N SER A 726 -22.25 -14.27 19.30
CA SER A 726 -21.35 -13.98 18.18
C SER A 726 -21.85 -12.71 17.48
N ASN A 727 -21.12 -11.61 17.65
CA ASN A 727 -21.39 -10.34 16.96
C ASN A 727 -20.27 -9.98 15.97
N HIS A 728 -20.55 -10.11 14.68
CA HIS A 728 -19.56 -9.95 13.61
C HIS A 728 -19.30 -8.49 13.19
N ASN A 729 -19.93 -7.48 13.82
CA ASN A 729 -19.76 -6.09 13.41
C ASN A 729 -19.46 -5.11 14.55
N GLY A 730 -19.69 -5.50 15.80
CA GLY A 730 -19.48 -4.61 16.95
C GLY A 730 -19.51 -5.39 18.26
N ASP A 731 -19.87 -4.73 19.34
CA ASP A 731 -19.66 -5.23 20.70
C ASP A 731 -20.58 -6.40 21.04
N GLY A 732 -20.17 -7.26 21.97
CA GLY A 732 -21.00 -8.36 22.46
C GLY A 732 -22.09 -7.90 23.43
N VAL A 733 -21.68 -7.46 24.63
CA VAL A 733 -22.59 -6.97 25.68
C VAL A 733 -22.17 -5.56 26.12
N SER A 734 -23.06 -4.59 25.96
CA SER A 734 -22.76 -3.18 26.23
C SER A 734 -23.84 -2.46 27.05
N ALA A 735 -23.42 -1.50 27.87
CA ALA A 735 -24.30 -0.67 28.68
C ALA A 735 -23.74 0.76 28.88
N ILE A 736 -24.58 1.78 28.68
CA ILE A 736 -24.21 3.18 28.99
C ILE A 736 -24.03 3.41 30.50
N GLY A 737 -24.72 2.62 31.34
CA GLY A 737 -24.55 2.64 32.79
C GLY A 737 -23.85 1.40 33.30
N ASP A 738 -23.92 1.17 34.62
CA ASP A 738 -23.30 0.01 35.24
C ASP A 738 -23.75 -1.31 34.60
N LEU A 739 -22.79 -2.18 34.30
CA LEU A 739 -23.00 -3.52 33.78
C LEU A 739 -22.71 -4.55 34.88
N THR A 740 -23.66 -5.43 35.15
CA THR A 740 -23.46 -6.55 36.09
C THR A 740 -23.66 -7.88 35.38
N VAL A 741 -22.71 -8.80 35.50
CA VAL A 741 -22.79 -10.17 34.97
C VAL A 741 -22.58 -11.17 36.10
N GLU A 742 -23.54 -12.08 36.33
CA GLU A 742 -23.46 -12.98 37.48
C GLU A 742 -24.05 -14.38 37.24
N ASN A 743 -23.41 -15.41 37.80
CA ASN A 743 -23.88 -16.79 37.85
C ASN A 743 -24.26 -17.40 36.48
N CYS A 744 -23.56 -17.03 35.39
CA CYS A 744 -23.74 -17.62 34.07
C CYS A 744 -22.38 -18.02 33.46
N PHE A 745 -22.42 -19.01 32.57
CA PHE A 745 -21.37 -19.21 31.59
C PHE A 745 -21.62 -18.27 30.42
N LEU A 746 -20.63 -17.45 30.08
CA LEU A 746 -20.75 -16.45 29.02
C LEU A 746 -19.64 -16.66 28.00
N SER A 747 -20.02 -16.98 26.77
CA SER A 747 -19.09 -17.04 25.64
C SER A 747 -19.42 -15.89 24.69
N VAL A 748 -18.46 -15.01 24.45
CA VAL A 748 -18.67 -13.87 23.55
C VAL A 748 -17.56 -13.81 22.52
N TYR A 749 -17.97 -13.85 21.26
CA TYR A 749 -17.19 -13.49 20.10
C TYR A 749 -17.66 -12.13 19.58
N SER A 750 -16.74 -11.19 19.43
CA SER A 750 -17.01 -9.85 18.92
C SER A 750 -15.84 -9.33 18.10
N ASN A 751 -16.10 -8.63 16.99
CA ASN A 751 -15.05 -7.97 16.23
C ASN A 751 -14.52 -6.68 16.88
N ASN A 752 -15.10 -6.25 18.01
CA ASN A 752 -14.72 -5.05 18.75
C ASN A 752 -14.58 -5.34 20.25
N GLU A 753 -15.39 -4.74 21.14
CA GLU A 753 -15.40 -5.07 22.57
C GLU A 753 -16.34 -6.25 22.88
N ALA A 754 -15.83 -7.36 23.44
CA ALA A 754 -16.71 -8.45 23.85
C ALA A 754 -17.65 -8.01 24.99
N ILE A 755 -17.14 -7.25 25.96
CA ILE A 755 -17.93 -6.62 27.02
C ILE A 755 -17.51 -5.16 27.22
N SER A 756 -18.48 -4.24 27.13
CA SER A 756 -18.25 -2.80 27.29
C SER A 756 -19.21 -2.12 28.28
N SER A 757 -18.72 -1.08 28.97
CA SER A 757 -19.57 -0.20 29.81
C SER A 757 -18.98 1.20 29.93
N ASP A 758 -19.83 2.23 29.79
CA ASP A 758 -19.44 3.63 30.04
C ASP A 758 -19.42 3.98 31.55
N SER A 759 -19.58 2.98 32.43
CA SER A 759 -19.54 3.11 33.90
C SER A 759 -18.87 1.86 34.51
N ASP A 760 -19.34 1.36 35.65
CA ASP A 760 -18.72 0.25 36.37
C ASP A 760 -19.16 -1.12 35.82
N LEU A 761 -18.21 -2.06 35.72
CA LEU A 761 -18.46 -3.46 35.41
C LEU A 761 -18.27 -4.34 36.65
N ILE A 762 -19.30 -5.09 37.01
CA ILE A 762 -19.26 -6.04 38.13
C ILE A 762 -19.52 -7.45 37.60
N MET A 763 -18.58 -8.34 37.83
CA MET A 763 -18.63 -9.75 37.44
C MET A 763 -18.50 -10.65 38.67
N THR A 764 -19.42 -11.59 38.89
CA THR A 764 -19.39 -12.44 40.08
C THR A 764 -19.88 -13.86 39.85
N GLY A 765 -19.06 -14.85 40.22
CA GLY A 765 -19.44 -16.26 40.12
C GLY A 765 -19.68 -16.71 38.69
N ILE A 766 -18.84 -16.27 37.74
CA ILE A 766 -19.01 -16.53 36.31
C ILE A 766 -17.86 -17.34 35.73
N ASP A 767 -18.13 -18.10 34.67
CA ASP A 767 -17.14 -18.73 33.82
C ASP A 767 -17.26 -18.08 32.43
N VAL A 768 -16.20 -17.44 31.94
CA VAL A 768 -16.27 -16.61 30.73
C VAL A 768 -15.19 -17.00 29.73
N THR A 769 -15.57 -17.10 28.46
CA THR A 769 -14.65 -17.14 27.33
C THR A 769 -14.93 -15.92 26.44
N LEU A 770 -13.95 -15.03 26.30
CA LEU A 770 -14.05 -13.82 25.49
C LEU A 770 -13.04 -13.85 24.35
N CYS A 771 -13.54 -13.58 23.15
CA CYS A 771 -12.78 -13.41 21.92
C CYS A 771 -13.22 -12.10 21.29
N GLY A 772 -12.28 -11.18 21.13
CA GLY A 772 -12.51 -9.91 20.45
C GLY A 772 -11.32 -8.98 20.55
N TYR A 773 -11.33 -7.91 19.75
CA TYR A 773 -10.23 -6.94 19.72
C TYR A 773 -9.95 -6.43 21.14
N PHE A 774 -10.99 -6.07 21.89
CA PHE A 774 -10.92 -5.94 23.34
C PHE A 774 -11.79 -7.00 24.03
N GLY A 775 -11.23 -7.70 25.02
CA GLY A 775 -12.03 -8.63 25.83
C GLY A 775 -13.03 -7.88 26.71
N ILE A 776 -12.53 -7.01 27.58
CA ILE A 776 -13.32 -6.12 28.44
C ILE A 776 -12.77 -4.71 28.28
N LEU A 777 -13.63 -3.72 28.04
CA LEU A 777 -13.26 -2.30 28.06
C LEU A 777 -14.31 -1.47 28.80
N THR A 778 -13.87 -0.65 29.76
CA THR A 778 -14.79 0.14 30.59
C THR A 778 -14.26 1.55 30.90
N GLU A 779 -15.17 2.52 31.03
CA GLU A 779 -14.80 3.84 31.54
C GLU A 779 -14.69 3.89 33.08
N GLY A 780 -15.45 3.05 33.79
CA GLY A 780 -15.44 2.95 35.25
C GLY A 780 -14.62 1.77 35.79
N ASP A 781 -14.93 1.34 37.01
CA ASP A 781 -14.22 0.26 37.70
C ASP A 781 -14.62 -1.12 37.16
N VAL A 782 -13.65 -2.00 36.93
CA VAL A 782 -13.86 -3.43 36.68
C VAL A 782 -13.66 -4.21 37.98
N SER A 783 -14.68 -4.90 38.44
CA SER A 783 -14.64 -5.75 39.64
C SER A 783 -15.08 -7.18 39.31
N VAL A 784 -14.13 -8.11 39.33
CA VAL A 784 -14.36 -9.54 39.08
C VAL A 784 -14.11 -10.33 40.36
N THR A 785 -15.08 -11.16 40.77
CA THR A 785 -15.00 -11.94 42.02
C THR A 785 -15.43 -13.38 41.81
N ASP A 786 -14.71 -14.33 42.42
CA ASP A 786 -15.03 -15.77 42.43
C ASP A 786 -15.32 -16.34 41.02
N SER A 787 -14.52 -15.96 40.01
CA SER A 787 -14.82 -16.22 38.60
C SER A 787 -13.64 -16.82 37.82
N THR A 788 -13.93 -17.49 36.70
CA THR A 788 -12.92 -17.99 35.74
C THR A 788 -13.04 -17.20 34.44
N LEU A 789 -11.96 -16.63 33.94
CA LEU A 789 -11.94 -15.84 32.71
C LEU A 789 -10.90 -16.38 31.75
N SER A 790 -11.30 -16.61 30.50
CA SER A 790 -10.42 -16.98 29.40
C SER A 790 -10.52 -15.93 28.30
N PHE A 791 -9.40 -15.31 27.96
CA PHE A 791 -9.28 -14.36 26.86
C PHE A 791 -8.44 -14.97 25.77
N GLN A 792 -8.96 -15.01 24.54
CA GLN A 792 -8.29 -15.61 23.40
C GLN A 792 -8.11 -14.54 22.32
N ASN A 793 -6.85 -14.35 21.92
CA ASN A 793 -6.43 -13.43 20.85
C ASN A 793 -6.94 -11.98 20.98
N SER A 794 -7.02 -11.44 22.19
CA SER A 794 -7.40 -10.05 22.38
C SER A 794 -6.23 -9.10 22.15
N TYR A 795 -6.44 -7.96 21.50
CA TYR A 795 -5.46 -6.86 21.52
C TYR A 795 -5.18 -6.45 22.96
N GLN A 796 -6.26 -6.33 23.75
CA GLN A 796 -6.16 -6.18 25.19
C GLN A 796 -7.27 -6.96 25.91
N ALA A 797 -6.91 -7.78 26.90
CA ALA A 797 -7.86 -8.65 27.58
C ALA A 797 -8.78 -7.90 28.55
N ILE A 798 -8.23 -7.09 29.47
CA ILE A 798 -9.02 -6.21 30.34
C ILE A 798 -8.50 -4.78 30.27
N GLY A 799 -9.39 -3.83 30.02
CA GLY A 799 -9.14 -2.39 30.01
C GLY A 799 -10.12 -1.61 30.87
N SER A 800 -9.59 -0.66 31.63
CA SER A 800 -10.36 0.29 32.42
C SER A 800 -9.68 1.66 32.43
N TYR A 801 -10.44 2.73 32.21
CA TYR A 801 -9.97 4.10 32.46
C TYR A 801 -10.01 4.47 33.97
N SER A 802 -10.28 3.49 34.84
CA SER A 802 -10.30 3.61 36.30
C SER A 802 -9.49 2.47 36.95
N ASN A 803 -10.13 1.58 37.72
CA ASN A 803 -9.45 0.48 38.44
C ASN A 803 -9.89 -0.90 37.91
N VAL A 804 -8.99 -1.87 37.97
CA VAL A 804 -9.27 -3.29 37.73
C VAL A 804 -9.04 -4.06 39.02
N SER A 805 -10.03 -4.83 39.48
CA SER A 805 -9.98 -5.67 40.67
C SER A 805 -10.35 -7.12 40.35
N LEU A 806 -9.42 -8.04 40.55
CA LEU A 806 -9.61 -9.49 40.40
C LEU A 806 -9.50 -10.15 41.78
N ILE A 807 -10.60 -10.72 42.27
CA ILE A 807 -10.70 -11.27 43.63
C ILE A 807 -11.06 -12.76 43.55
N GLU A 808 -10.20 -13.63 44.07
CA GLU A 808 -10.37 -15.10 44.07
C GLU A 808 -10.78 -15.63 42.69
N SER A 809 -10.19 -15.05 41.63
CA SER A 809 -10.57 -15.31 40.24
C SER A 809 -9.39 -15.86 39.46
N ASP A 810 -9.64 -16.89 38.66
CA ASP A 810 -8.64 -17.52 37.80
C ASP A 810 -8.74 -16.91 36.39
N THR A 811 -7.60 -16.53 35.81
CA THR A 811 -7.56 -15.95 34.45
C THR A 811 -6.57 -16.68 33.56
N SER A 812 -6.95 -16.93 32.31
CA SER A 812 -6.07 -17.38 31.24
C SER A 812 -6.14 -16.34 30.12
N VAL A 813 -5.05 -15.62 29.88
CA VAL A 813 -5.01 -14.47 28.98
C VAL A 813 -4.02 -14.72 27.87
N TYR A 814 -4.50 -14.72 26.62
CA TYR A 814 -3.66 -14.59 25.44
C TYR A 814 -3.95 -13.25 24.78
N ALA A 815 -3.01 -12.31 24.87
CA ALA A 815 -3.17 -10.96 24.35
C ALA A 815 -1.98 -10.53 23.48
N THR A 816 -2.23 -9.81 22.38
CA THR A 816 -1.13 -9.31 21.54
C THR A 816 -0.47 -8.09 22.17
N THR A 817 -1.26 -7.15 22.70
CA THR A 817 -0.69 -5.94 23.35
C THR A 817 -0.71 -6.05 24.86
N PHE A 818 -1.88 -5.89 25.51
CA PHE A 818 -1.95 -5.84 26.98
C PHE A 818 -2.78 -6.96 27.59
N GLY A 819 -2.24 -7.60 28.64
CA GLY A 819 -3.05 -8.50 29.47
C GLY A 819 -4.12 -7.70 30.22
N PHE A 820 -3.73 -7.01 31.29
CA PHE A 820 -4.61 -6.11 32.03
C PHE A 820 -4.05 -4.68 32.00
N ALA A 821 -4.89 -3.70 31.67
CA ALA A 821 -4.56 -2.29 31.81
C ALA A 821 -5.62 -1.53 32.61
N ALA A 822 -5.15 -0.65 33.49
CA ALA A 822 -5.96 0.28 34.25
C ALA A 822 -5.25 1.65 34.31
N ASP A 823 -5.96 2.76 34.09
CA ASP A 823 -5.35 4.08 34.24
C ASP A 823 -4.91 4.37 35.69
N HIS A 824 -5.56 3.74 36.68
CA HIS A 824 -5.24 3.87 38.10
C HIS A 824 -4.66 2.57 38.68
N THR A 825 -5.49 1.73 39.32
CA THR A 825 -5.00 0.60 40.12
C THR A 825 -5.40 -0.74 39.51
N ILE A 826 -4.44 -1.67 39.42
CA ILE A 826 -4.74 -3.10 39.27
C ILE A 826 -4.60 -3.77 40.64
N THR A 827 -5.66 -4.41 41.11
CA THR A 827 -5.69 -5.20 42.35
C THR A 827 -5.97 -6.67 42.03
N ILE A 828 -5.08 -7.58 42.44
CA ILE A 828 -5.27 -9.03 42.30
C ILE A 828 -5.12 -9.71 43.66
N THR A 829 -6.19 -10.30 44.17
CA THR A 829 -6.19 -10.95 45.49
C THR A 829 -6.72 -12.38 45.39
N GLY A 830 -5.89 -13.38 45.71
CA GLY A 830 -6.22 -14.79 45.47
C GLY A 830 -6.18 -15.16 43.98
N GLY A 831 -6.61 -16.38 43.64
CA GLY A 831 -6.67 -16.88 42.26
C GLY A 831 -5.31 -17.14 41.58
N LYS A 832 -5.38 -17.72 40.36
CA LYS A 832 -4.25 -17.93 39.46
C LYS A 832 -4.47 -17.17 38.14
N SER A 833 -3.53 -16.29 37.80
CA SER A 833 -3.51 -15.60 36.51
C SER A 833 -2.37 -16.11 35.63
N VAL A 834 -2.71 -16.68 34.48
CA VAL A 834 -1.76 -17.07 33.42
C VAL A 834 -1.88 -16.04 32.31
N ILE A 835 -0.80 -15.32 32.00
CA ILE A 835 -0.80 -14.25 31.01
C ILE A 835 0.29 -14.49 29.97
N TYR A 836 -0.12 -14.50 28.72
CA TYR A 836 0.70 -14.50 27.52
C TYR A 836 0.49 -13.13 26.85
N SER A 837 1.56 -12.36 26.67
CA SER A 837 1.49 -11.03 26.10
C SER A 837 2.75 -10.68 25.31
N GLU A 838 2.59 -10.07 24.14
CA GLU A 838 3.72 -9.68 23.27
C GLU A 838 4.23 -8.27 23.56
N ALA A 839 3.43 -7.37 24.15
CA ALA A 839 3.86 -6.00 24.48
C ALA A 839 3.89 -5.70 26.00
N GLY A 840 2.89 -6.10 26.79
CA GLY A 840 2.89 -5.91 28.24
C GLY A 840 1.80 -6.68 29.00
N ALA A 841 2.18 -7.53 29.96
CA ALA A 841 1.23 -8.32 30.72
C ALA A 841 0.33 -7.48 31.63
N LEU A 842 0.88 -6.46 32.29
CA LEU A 842 0.15 -5.55 33.19
C LEU A 842 0.57 -4.09 32.96
N ASN A 843 -0.41 -3.18 32.92
CA ASN A 843 -0.20 -1.74 32.77
C ASN A 843 -1.05 -0.95 33.78
N ALA A 844 -0.43 -0.25 34.73
CA ALA A 844 -1.16 0.55 35.71
C ALA A 844 -0.35 1.69 36.33
N TYR A 845 -1.03 2.60 37.02
CA TYR A 845 -0.37 3.52 37.94
C TYR A 845 0.12 2.80 39.21
N GLU A 846 -0.73 1.97 39.82
CA GLU A 846 -0.44 1.20 41.02
C GLU A 846 -0.83 -0.28 40.85
N LEU A 847 0.00 -1.20 41.37
CA LEU A 847 -0.24 -2.64 41.34
C LEU A 847 -0.26 -3.22 42.76
N ILE A 848 -1.40 -3.79 43.16
CA ILE A 848 -1.63 -4.38 44.48
C ILE A 848 -1.91 -5.87 44.32
N VAL A 849 -0.99 -6.73 44.74
CA VAL A 849 -1.17 -8.19 44.68
C VAL A 849 -1.09 -8.82 46.07
N SER A 850 -1.91 -9.84 46.34
CA SER A 850 -1.89 -10.56 47.62
C SER A 850 -0.84 -11.68 47.68
N ASP A 851 -0.51 -12.13 48.89
CA ASP A 851 0.44 -13.24 49.13
C ASP A 851 -0.09 -14.62 48.68
N GLN A 852 -1.40 -14.73 48.43
CA GLN A 852 -2.03 -15.97 47.98
C GLN A 852 -2.16 -16.07 46.45
N THR A 853 -1.81 -15.01 45.72
CA THR A 853 -1.94 -14.94 44.26
C THR A 853 -0.77 -15.62 43.56
N VAL A 854 -1.07 -16.36 42.48
CA VAL A 854 -0.07 -16.96 41.57
C VAL A 854 -0.18 -16.29 40.21
N ILE A 855 0.93 -15.78 39.70
CA ILE A 855 1.01 -15.15 38.38
C ILE A 855 2.04 -15.91 37.52
N ASP A 856 1.59 -16.50 36.42
CA ASP A 856 2.43 -17.19 35.45
C ASP A 856 2.57 -16.31 34.20
N TRP A 857 3.78 -15.88 33.87
CA TRP A 857 4.09 -15.11 32.66
C TRP A 857 4.98 -15.90 31.73
N LYS A 858 4.54 -16.07 30.49
CA LYS A 858 5.34 -16.69 29.44
C LYS A 858 5.83 -15.62 28.48
N ILE A 859 7.15 -15.52 28.34
CA ILE A 859 7.79 -14.55 27.46
C ILE A 859 7.74 -15.08 26.03
N LEU A 860 7.20 -14.29 25.11
CA LEU A 860 7.27 -14.55 23.67
C LEU A 860 8.50 -13.85 23.06
N ASP A 861 8.77 -12.60 23.43
CA ASP A 861 9.97 -11.85 23.05
C ASP A 861 10.75 -11.37 24.30
N PRO A 862 12.04 -11.74 24.46
CA PRO A 862 12.87 -11.29 25.57
C PRO A 862 13.14 -9.78 25.63
N ASN A 863 12.81 -9.02 24.59
CA ASN A 863 12.88 -7.56 24.58
C ASN A 863 11.58 -6.88 25.04
N THR A 864 10.50 -7.64 25.24
CA THR A 864 9.19 -7.13 25.66
C THR A 864 9.18 -6.76 27.14
N GLN A 865 8.54 -5.62 27.44
CA GLN A 865 8.37 -5.13 28.80
C GLN A 865 7.09 -5.68 29.42
N LEU A 866 7.21 -6.63 30.32
CA LEU A 866 6.07 -7.34 30.90
C LEU A 866 5.21 -6.47 31.82
N LEU A 867 5.80 -5.48 32.48
CA LEU A 867 5.13 -4.62 33.43
C LEU A 867 5.39 -3.15 33.10
N MET A 868 4.33 -2.39 32.94
CA MET A 868 4.41 -0.94 32.73
C MET A 868 3.78 -0.26 33.93
N LEU A 869 4.60 0.48 34.68
CA LEU A 869 4.18 1.17 35.88
C LEU A 869 4.60 2.64 35.83
N GLN A 870 3.66 3.52 36.15
CA GLN A 870 3.95 4.95 36.29
C GLN A 870 4.60 5.28 37.63
N ASP A 871 4.34 4.50 38.70
CA ASP A 871 4.99 4.64 40.01
C ASP A 871 5.58 3.31 40.54
N THR A 872 6.90 3.14 40.38
CA THR A 872 7.61 1.94 40.86
C THR A 872 7.86 1.91 42.36
N ALA A 873 7.68 3.03 43.07
CA ALA A 873 7.83 3.07 44.53
C ALA A 873 6.77 2.22 45.25
N ASN A 874 5.67 1.91 44.55
CA ASN A 874 4.56 1.10 45.05
C ASN A 874 4.55 -0.33 44.48
N LEU A 875 5.62 -0.78 43.81
CA LEU A 875 5.72 -2.18 43.38
C LEU A 875 5.80 -3.12 44.60
N SER A 876 4.71 -3.86 44.85
CA SER A 876 4.62 -4.86 45.90
C SER A 876 3.84 -6.08 45.42
N LEU A 877 4.56 -7.12 44.99
CA LEU A 877 4.02 -8.42 44.60
C LEU A 877 4.42 -9.52 45.62
N PRO A 878 3.79 -9.57 46.80
CA PRO A 878 4.08 -10.56 47.84
C PRO A 878 3.64 -12.00 47.48
N GLY A 879 2.91 -12.19 46.38
CA GLY A 879 2.51 -13.48 45.84
C GLY A 879 3.66 -14.27 45.21
N THR A 880 3.35 -15.40 44.57
CA THR A 880 4.36 -16.19 43.83
C THR A 880 4.26 -15.88 42.35
N VAL A 881 5.29 -15.22 41.81
CA VAL A 881 5.41 -14.93 40.37
C VAL A 881 6.32 -15.97 39.74
N TYR A 882 5.85 -16.60 38.66
CA TYR A 882 6.60 -17.49 37.80
C TYR A 882 6.85 -16.83 36.45
N LEU A 883 8.12 -16.73 36.06
CA LEU A 883 8.53 -16.24 34.75
C LEU A 883 9.06 -17.42 33.94
N TYR A 884 8.56 -17.61 32.72
CA TYR A 884 8.97 -18.69 31.82
C TYR A 884 9.65 -18.14 30.55
N ASP A 885 10.66 -18.84 30.04
CA ASP A 885 11.21 -18.59 28.70
C ASP A 885 10.29 -19.14 27.60
N THR A 886 10.62 -18.84 26.33
CA THR A 886 9.90 -19.33 25.14
C THR A 886 9.90 -20.85 25.02
N GLN A 887 10.82 -21.56 25.68
CA GLN A 887 10.88 -23.02 25.75
C GLN A 887 10.13 -23.60 26.96
N GLY A 888 9.47 -22.78 27.77
CA GLY A 888 8.71 -23.18 28.95
C GLY A 888 9.54 -23.50 30.18
N ASN A 889 10.84 -23.17 30.21
CA ASN A 889 11.66 -23.28 31.41
C ASN A 889 11.42 -22.10 32.35
N ILE A 890 11.49 -22.35 33.65
CA ILE A 890 11.34 -21.30 34.67
C ILE A 890 12.62 -20.46 34.73
N LEU A 891 12.50 -19.18 34.39
CA LEU A 891 13.53 -18.15 34.56
C LEU A 891 13.54 -17.60 35.98
N TYR A 892 12.37 -17.42 36.59
CA TYR A 892 12.26 -16.88 37.95
C TYR A 892 11.06 -17.46 38.70
N GLU A 893 11.24 -17.67 40.01
CA GLU A 893 10.19 -18.06 40.95
C GLU A 893 10.39 -17.27 42.25
N GLY A 894 9.42 -16.42 42.62
CA GLY A 894 9.49 -15.66 43.87
C GLY A 894 8.54 -14.47 43.93
N ALA A 895 8.59 -13.76 45.06
CA ALA A 895 7.89 -12.48 45.25
C ALA A 895 8.71 -11.33 44.65
N TRP A 896 8.05 -10.34 44.07
CA TRP A 896 8.74 -9.13 43.60
C TRP A 896 8.54 -7.98 44.57
N ASP A 897 9.63 -7.33 44.91
CA ASP A 897 9.64 -6.14 45.73
C ASP A 897 10.67 -5.13 45.22
N SER A 898 10.62 -3.92 45.77
CA SER A 898 11.54 -2.83 45.43
C SER A 898 13.03 -3.15 45.53
N SER A 899 13.45 -4.24 46.18
CA SER A 899 14.85 -4.67 46.24
C SER A 899 15.37 -5.32 44.96
N LEU A 900 14.47 -5.72 44.05
CA LEU A 900 14.81 -6.24 42.72
C LEU A 900 14.98 -5.12 41.68
N ILE A 901 14.67 -3.88 42.05
CA ILE A 901 14.83 -2.70 41.19
C ILE A 901 16.29 -2.24 41.25
N ASP A 902 16.89 -2.02 40.08
CA ASP A 902 18.26 -1.53 39.97
C ASP A 902 18.39 -0.03 40.29
N GLU A 903 19.62 0.50 40.17
CA GLU A 903 19.89 1.91 40.45
C GLU A 903 19.25 2.90 39.45
N TYR A 904 18.74 2.40 38.32
CA TYR A 904 18.07 3.17 37.27
C TYR A 904 16.54 3.12 37.39
N GLY A 905 16.00 2.39 38.37
CA GLY A 905 14.55 2.23 38.54
C GLY A 905 13.97 1.07 37.73
N THR A 906 14.81 0.25 37.10
CA THR A 906 14.38 -0.86 36.24
C THR A 906 14.39 -2.17 37.02
N LEU A 907 13.30 -2.93 36.95
CA LEU A 907 13.29 -4.32 37.40
C LEU A 907 13.96 -5.19 36.32
N VAL A 908 15.11 -5.79 36.63
CA VAL A 908 15.84 -6.66 35.71
C VAL A 908 15.98 -8.05 36.31
N ILE A 909 15.47 -9.07 35.62
CA ILE A 909 15.53 -10.48 36.04
C ILE A 909 16.31 -11.27 34.98
N ASP A 910 17.44 -11.85 35.36
CA ASP A 910 18.34 -12.63 34.48
C ASP A 910 18.69 -11.96 33.13
N GLY A 911 18.76 -10.62 33.13
CA GLY A 911 19.10 -9.80 31.96
C GLY A 911 17.92 -9.32 31.13
N ILE A 912 16.69 -9.66 31.52
CA ILE A 912 15.44 -9.25 30.88
C ILE A 912 14.87 -8.02 31.62
N ASN A 913 14.52 -6.98 30.87
CA ASN A 913 13.89 -5.77 31.41
C ASN A 913 12.40 -6.03 31.64
N VAL A 914 12.01 -6.14 32.89
CA VAL A 914 10.65 -6.51 33.27
C VAL A 914 9.76 -5.29 33.45
N VAL A 915 10.30 -4.16 33.92
CA VAL A 915 9.52 -2.92 34.17
C VAL A 915 9.97 -1.78 33.26
N ARG A 916 9.00 -1.11 32.61
CA ARG A 916 9.19 0.24 32.04
C ARG A 916 8.59 1.29 32.94
N ILE A 917 9.38 2.32 33.20
CA ILE A 917 8.90 3.60 33.75
C ILE A 917 8.66 4.55 32.58
N GLU A 918 7.40 4.85 32.31
CA GLU A 918 7.08 6.11 31.65
C GLU A 918 7.17 7.19 32.71
N ASN A 919 8.04 8.20 32.52
CA ASN A 919 8.34 9.22 33.53
C ASN A 919 7.06 9.83 34.12
N GLY A 920 6.67 9.34 35.30
CA GLY A 920 5.44 9.71 35.99
C GLY A 920 5.60 9.77 37.50
N HIS A 921 6.76 10.23 38.00
CA HIS A 921 6.83 10.64 39.40
C HIS A 921 5.82 11.78 39.62
N HIS A 922 4.83 11.55 40.49
CA HIS A 922 3.85 12.58 40.82
C HIS A 922 4.50 13.70 41.63
N HIS A 923 4.73 14.81 40.96
CA HIS A 923 5.51 15.91 41.52
C HIS A 923 4.70 16.73 42.53
N ILE A 924 5.08 16.64 43.81
CA ILE A 924 4.66 17.60 44.83
C ILE A 924 5.72 18.72 44.87
N TYR A 925 5.41 19.85 44.25
CA TYR A 925 6.30 21.00 44.14
C TYR A 925 6.13 21.96 45.34
N ASP A 926 6.67 21.60 46.51
CA ASP A 926 6.54 22.39 47.74
C ASP A 926 7.88 22.90 48.31
N GLN A 927 9.01 22.55 47.70
CA GLN A 927 10.33 22.95 48.19
C GLN A 927 10.78 24.28 47.59
N GLN A 928 11.28 25.20 48.44
CA GLN A 928 11.87 26.48 48.03
C GLN A 928 13.40 26.37 47.97
N ILE A 929 13.94 25.73 46.93
CA ILE A 929 15.38 25.56 46.75
C ILE A 929 15.94 26.66 45.84
N VAL A 930 16.90 27.43 46.35
CA VAL A 930 17.61 28.48 45.60
C VAL A 930 18.83 27.86 44.91
N SER A 931 18.66 27.43 43.67
CA SER A 931 19.69 26.81 42.81
C SER A 931 19.54 27.27 41.36
N GLU A 932 20.63 27.21 40.57
CA GLU A 932 20.57 27.45 39.11
C GLU A 932 19.58 26.51 38.42
N THR A 933 19.43 25.27 38.92
CA THR A 933 18.48 24.26 38.43
C THR A 933 17.03 24.74 38.44
N TYR A 934 16.64 25.54 39.43
CA TYR A 934 15.25 26.00 39.62
C TYR A 934 15.06 27.46 39.28
N LEU A 935 16.03 28.09 38.63
CA LEU A 935 15.99 29.51 38.35
C LEU A 935 14.97 29.81 37.26
N ALA A 936 13.79 30.30 37.65
CA ALA A 936 12.75 30.74 36.74
C ALA A 936 13.13 32.04 36.02
N SER A 937 13.73 32.98 36.76
CA SER A 937 14.36 34.16 36.16
C SER A 937 15.48 34.70 37.06
N PRO A 938 16.63 35.09 36.47
CA PRO A 938 17.69 35.75 37.23
C PRO A 938 17.24 37.10 37.77
N ALA A 939 17.89 37.58 38.83
CA ALA A 939 17.68 38.94 39.30
C ALA A 939 18.01 39.95 38.18
N THR A 940 17.16 40.95 38.02
CA THR A 940 17.34 42.04 37.06
C THR A 940 17.77 43.31 37.79
N CYS A 941 17.96 44.42 37.06
CA CYS A 941 18.26 45.71 37.68
C CYS A 941 17.16 46.19 38.64
N THR A 942 15.91 45.74 38.44
CA THR A 942 14.73 46.24 39.17
C THR A 942 13.94 45.17 39.91
N GLU A 943 14.12 43.88 39.58
CA GLU A 943 13.44 42.75 40.24
C GLU A 943 14.45 41.75 40.80
N SER A 944 14.13 41.12 41.93
CA SER A 944 14.90 40.00 42.51
C SER A 944 14.80 38.74 41.64
N ALA A 945 15.68 37.76 41.87
CA ALA A 945 15.60 36.48 41.19
C ALA A 945 14.32 35.73 41.58
N LYS A 946 13.75 34.98 40.65
CA LYS A 946 12.61 34.10 40.89
C LYS A 946 13.00 32.66 40.61
N TYR A 947 12.50 31.76 41.44
CA TYR A 947 12.76 30.33 41.37
C TYR A 947 11.43 29.58 41.32
N TYR A 948 11.40 28.47 40.60
CA TYR A 948 10.29 27.53 40.65
C TYR A 948 10.30 26.78 41.99
N TYR A 949 9.12 26.45 42.52
CA TYR A 949 9.04 25.45 43.59
C TYR A 949 9.55 24.10 43.04
N SER A 950 10.38 23.40 43.79
CA SER A 950 10.96 22.13 43.38
C SER A 950 10.28 20.95 44.06
N CYS A 951 10.34 19.80 43.40
CA CYS A 951 9.96 18.53 44.00
C CYS A 951 11.18 17.85 44.65
N THR A 952 10.93 16.96 45.61
CA THR A 952 11.98 16.20 46.30
C THR A 952 12.81 15.33 45.32
N CYS A 953 12.25 14.96 44.17
CA CYS A 953 12.96 14.22 43.12
C CYS A 953 14.00 15.05 42.36
N GLY A 954 13.94 16.38 42.46
CA GLY A 954 14.83 17.28 41.73
C GLY A 954 14.19 18.06 40.57
N GLU A 955 12.93 17.83 40.23
CA GLU A 955 12.22 18.54 39.14
C GLU A 955 11.65 19.91 39.57
N ALA A 956 11.46 20.79 38.59
CA ALA A 956 10.94 22.15 38.76
C ALA A 956 9.43 22.21 38.43
N GLY A 957 8.63 22.84 39.30
CA GLY A 957 7.20 23.08 39.05
C GLY A 957 6.94 24.37 38.29
N GLU A 958 5.67 24.78 38.19
CA GLU A 958 5.26 26.01 37.48
C GLU A 958 5.09 27.23 38.40
N GLU A 959 4.77 27.02 39.68
CA GLU A 959 4.66 28.12 40.63
C GLU A 959 6.04 28.69 40.98
N ILE A 960 6.12 30.02 41.15
CA ILE A 960 7.37 30.74 41.40
C ILE A 960 7.38 31.48 42.74
N PHE A 961 8.54 31.54 43.38
CA PHE A 961 8.81 32.40 44.53
C PHE A 961 10.02 33.31 44.25
N ALA A 962 10.06 34.48 44.90
CA ALA A 962 11.16 35.43 44.77
C ALA A 962 12.16 35.27 45.92
N ASP A 963 13.45 35.31 45.61
CA ASP A 963 14.53 35.29 46.60
C ASP A 963 15.65 36.28 46.22
N GLY A 964 16.24 36.92 47.24
CA GLY A 964 17.29 37.93 47.07
C GLY A 964 16.78 39.35 46.74
N GLU A 965 17.71 40.21 46.33
CA GLU A 965 17.48 41.63 46.00
C GLU A 965 17.76 41.89 44.50
N PRO A 966 17.13 42.92 43.88
CA PRO A 966 17.49 43.35 42.53
C PRO A 966 18.97 43.76 42.42
N LEU A 967 19.57 43.54 41.25
CA LEU A 967 20.99 43.83 40.98
C LEU A 967 21.32 45.33 40.97
N GLY A 968 20.32 46.19 40.75
CA GLY A 968 20.51 47.61 40.46
C GLY A 968 21.18 47.86 39.10
N HIS A 969 21.09 49.11 38.64
CA HIS A 969 21.72 49.54 37.39
C HIS A 969 23.25 49.72 37.54
N ASP A 970 23.99 49.39 36.49
CA ASP A 970 25.46 49.56 36.38
C ASP A 970 25.77 50.33 35.09
N TYR A 971 25.62 51.66 35.15
CA TYR A 971 25.78 52.53 34.00
C TYR A 971 27.25 52.68 33.59
N GLN A 972 27.53 52.43 32.32
CA GLN A 972 28.82 52.69 31.67
C GLN A 972 28.63 53.43 30.35
N GLU A 973 29.72 54.02 29.87
CA GLU A 973 29.71 54.73 28.59
C GLU A 973 29.64 53.76 27.42
N LYS A 974 28.60 53.88 26.58
CA LYS A 974 28.42 53.17 25.31
C LYS A 974 28.45 54.18 24.18
N ARG A 975 29.40 54.01 23.26
CA ARG A 975 29.47 54.79 22.02
C ARG A 975 28.76 54.05 20.89
N ILE A 976 27.79 54.73 20.28
CA ILE A 976 27.11 54.33 19.04
C ILE A 976 27.67 55.23 17.94
N GLU A 977 28.29 54.64 16.94
CA GLU A 977 28.81 55.38 15.79
C GLU A 977 27.65 55.98 14.97
N PRO A 978 27.79 57.20 14.43
CA PRO A 978 26.80 57.75 13.51
C PRO A 978 26.87 57.05 12.15
N GLY A 979 25.71 56.82 11.55
CA GLY A 979 25.56 56.42 10.15
C GLY A 979 25.20 57.60 9.24
N TYR A 980 24.95 57.33 7.97
CA TYR A 980 24.39 58.32 7.03
C TYR A 980 22.88 58.53 7.24
N SER A 981 22.18 57.55 7.82
CA SER A 981 20.73 57.55 8.02
C SER A 981 20.30 57.74 9.49
N HIS A 982 21.22 57.56 10.45
CA HIS A 982 20.92 57.67 11.88
C HIS A 982 22.01 58.41 12.66
N GLU A 983 21.62 59.16 13.69
CA GLU A 983 22.57 59.80 14.61
C GLU A 983 23.32 58.72 15.40
N GLY A 984 24.57 59.00 15.73
CA GLY A 984 25.30 58.26 16.75
C GLY A 984 24.97 58.81 18.13
N ALA A 985 25.50 58.21 19.18
CA ALA A 985 25.33 58.72 20.53
C ALA A 985 26.45 58.28 21.46
N ILE A 986 26.74 59.08 22.47
CA ILE A 986 27.47 58.67 23.67
C ILE A 986 26.43 58.54 24.79
N GLN A 987 26.17 57.31 25.22
CA GLN A 987 25.16 57.00 26.24
C GLN A 987 25.81 56.56 27.54
N GLN A 988 25.28 56.99 28.68
CA GLN A 988 25.48 56.30 29.96
C GLN A 988 24.41 55.21 30.07
N ALA A 989 24.75 54.01 29.60
CA ALA A 989 23.83 52.88 29.51
C ALA A 989 24.20 51.81 30.53
N CYS A 990 23.19 51.27 31.20
CA CYS A 990 23.37 50.16 32.12
C CYS A 990 23.89 48.96 31.34
N THR A 991 25.07 48.45 31.71
CA THR A 991 25.69 47.29 31.04
C THR A 991 24.86 46.03 31.16
N ARG A 992 23.94 45.96 32.12
CA ARG A 992 23.07 44.82 32.39
C ARG A 992 21.76 44.87 31.61
N CYS A 993 21.04 45.99 31.65
CA CYS A 993 19.67 46.09 31.10
C CYS A 993 19.52 47.09 29.95
N GLY A 994 20.59 47.77 29.56
CA GLY A 994 20.57 48.77 28.47
C GLY A 994 19.82 50.06 28.78
N ASP A 995 19.25 50.20 29.99
CA ASP A 995 18.62 51.44 30.43
C ASP A 995 19.59 52.62 30.30
N VAL A 996 19.12 53.77 29.82
CA VAL A 996 19.97 54.91 29.49
C VAL A 996 19.69 56.04 30.46
N GLU A 997 20.66 56.32 31.34
CA GLU A 997 20.56 57.42 32.29
C GLU A 997 20.73 58.78 31.60
N SER A 998 21.59 58.84 30.56
CA SER A 998 21.81 60.03 29.75
C SER A 998 22.36 59.70 28.36
N SER A 999 22.11 60.57 27.38
CA SER A 999 22.52 60.39 25.98
C SER A 999 22.94 61.72 25.35
N GLU A 1000 24.16 61.79 24.82
CA GLU A 1000 24.66 62.91 24.01
C GLU A 1000 24.69 62.51 22.52
N PRO A 1001 23.99 63.21 21.61
CA PRO A 1001 23.93 62.82 20.21
C PRO A 1001 25.24 63.14 19.46
N ILE A 1002 25.62 62.24 18.55
CA ILE A 1002 26.67 62.45 17.54
C ILE A 1002 25.96 62.66 16.20
N PRO A 1003 26.19 63.79 15.50
CA PRO A 1003 25.50 64.07 14.24
C PRO A 1003 25.71 62.98 13.18
N VAL A 1004 24.70 62.77 12.32
CA VAL A 1004 24.77 61.89 11.15
C VAL A 1004 25.96 62.22 10.24
N LEU A 1005 26.51 61.21 9.58
CA LEU A 1005 27.53 61.38 8.56
C LEU A 1005 26.93 62.07 7.32
N ASN A 1006 27.68 62.97 6.70
CA ASN A 1006 27.23 63.67 5.50
C ASN A 1006 27.44 62.77 4.27
N ILE A 1007 26.34 62.36 3.63
CA ILE A 1007 26.38 61.46 2.46
C ILE A 1007 27.13 62.07 1.26
N GLU A 1008 27.12 63.41 1.12
CA GLU A 1008 27.82 64.14 0.05
C GLU A 1008 29.36 64.05 0.17
N ASP A 1009 29.87 63.66 1.34
CA ASP A 1009 31.30 63.40 1.56
C ASP A 1009 31.71 62.02 1.03
N ARG A 1010 30.74 61.10 0.82
CA ARG A 1010 30.99 59.75 0.27
C ARG A 1010 30.56 59.61 -1.18
N LEU A 1011 29.42 60.17 -1.56
CA LEU A 1011 28.83 60.02 -2.90
C LEU A 1011 28.86 61.34 -3.67
N ALA A 1012 29.32 61.29 -4.92
CA ALA A 1012 29.47 62.47 -5.78
C ALA A 1012 28.15 62.94 -6.42
N ASP A 1013 27.19 62.02 -6.60
CA ASP A 1013 25.94 62.20 -7.34
C ASP A 1013 24.67 62.09 -6.48
N VAL A 1014 24.82 62.00 -5.16
CA VAL A 1014 23.71 61.98 -4.19
C VAL A 1014 23.86 63.17 -3.25
N SER A 1015 22.87 64.06 -3.26
CA SER A 1015 22.81 65.25 -2.40
C SER A 1015 21.76 65.10 -1.31
N ASN A 1016 21.93 65.84 -0.21
CA ASN A 1016 20.94 65.88 0.85
C ASN A 1016 19.60 66.45 0.34
N GLY A 1017 18.49 65.78 0.66
CA GLY A 1017 17.13 66.22 0.32
C GLY A 1017 16.56 65.67 -1.00
N GLN A 1018 17.26 64.81 -1.74
CA GLN A 1018 16.64 64.04 -2.82
C GLN A 1018 15.79 62.90 -2.23
N TRP A 1019 14.75 62.48 -2.95
CA TRP A 1019 13.77 61.51 -2.44
C TRP A 1019 14.40 60.15 -2.13
N PHE A 1020 15.44 59.76 -2.88
CA PHE A 1020 16.15 58.49 -2.69
C PHE A 1020 17.23 58.56 -1.60
N THR A 1021 17.67 59.75 -1.20
CA THR A 1021 18.80 59.94 -0.27
C THR A 1021 18.63 59.18 1.04
N PRO A 1022 17.48 59.21 1.76
CA PRO A 1022 17.35 58.46 3.01
C PRO A 1022 17.44 56.94 2.80
N PHE A 1023 16.97 56.43 1.67
CA PHE A 1023 17.00 54.99 1.38
C PHE A 1023 18.40 54.51 0.97
N ILE A 1024 19.13 55.33 0.20
CA ILE A 1024 20.53 55.06 -0.13
C ILE A 1024 21.39 55.13 1.14
N ALA A 1025 21.16 56.12 1.99
CA ALA A 1025 21.84 56.24 3.29
C ALA A 1025 21.67 54.97 4.13
N TYR A 1026 20.43 54.47 4.23
CA TYR A 1026 20.12 53.20 4.90
C TYR A 1026 20.89 52.03 4.27
N CYS A 1027 20.82 51.85 2.95
CA CYS A 1027 21.51 50.74 2.29
C CYS A 1027 23.04 50.81 2.42
N LEU A 1028 23.62 52.00 2.56
CA LEU A 1028 25.06 52.18 2.83
C LEU A 1028 25.42 51.80 4.28
N ASP A 1029 24.59 52.20 5.24
CA ASP A 1029 24.80 51.90 6.67
C ASP A 1029 24.72 50.41 6.93
N GLU A 1030 23.74 49.73 6.34
CA GLU A 1030 23.52 48.28 6.45
C GLU A 1030 24.44 47.45 5.53
N GLY A 1031 25.28 48.09 4.71
CA GLY A 1031 26.19 47.40 3.78
C GLY A 1031 25.49 46.63 2.65
N LEU A 1032 24.22 46.93 2.38
CA LEU A 1032 23.39 46.29 1.37
C LEU A 1032 23.78 46.71 -0.05
N MET A 1033 24.06 48.01 -0.25
CA MET A 1033 24.44 48.59 -1.54
C MET A 1033 25.66 49.50 -1.38
N SER A 1034 26.50 49.59 -2.41
CA SER A 1034 27.63 50.51 -2.47
C SER A 1034 27.57 51.40 -3.71
N GLY A 1035 28.42 52.44 -3.75
CA GLY A 1035 28.72 53.12 -5.01
C GLY A 1035 29.47 52.21 -5.97
N GLN A 1036 29.47 52.55 -7.26
CA GLN A 1036 30.27 51.86 -8.27
C GLN A 1036 31.75 52.32 -8.21
N ASP A 1037 32.64 51.54 -8.82
CA ASP A 1037 34.10 51.67 -8.68
C ASP A 1037 34.68 53.00 -9.21
N ASP A 1038 33.93 53.74 -10.02
CA ASP A 1038 34.34 55.06 -10.49
C ASP A 1038 34.26 56.10 -9.38
N LYS A 1039 35.35 56.86 -9.21
CA LYS A 1039 35.49 57.92 -8.20
C LYS A 1039 35.76 59.27 -8.83
N ASP A 1040 35.24 60.34 -8.24
CA ASP A 1040 35.56 61.71 -8.63
C ASP A 1040 36.96 62.14 -8.17
N GLU A 1041 37.38 63.37 -8.51
CA GLU A 1041 38.70 63.91 -8.14
C GLU A 1041 38.91 64.02 -6.61
N ALA A 1042 37.84 63.97 -5.82
CA ALA A 1042 37.86 63.99 -4.36
C ALA A 1042 37.83 62.58 -3.73
N GLY A 1043 37.79 61.52 -4.56
CA GLY A 1043 37.74 60.14 -4.11
C GLY A 1043 36.35 59.65 -3.70
N ARG A 1044 35.29 60.39 -4.08
CA ARG A 1044 33.88 60.03 -3.80
C ARG A 1044 33.35 59.12 -4.90
N GLU A 1045 32.55 58.13 -4.51
CA GLU A 1045 31.96 57.13 -5.41
C GLU A 1045 30.72 57.69 -6.13
N TYR A 1046 30.34 57.10 -7.27
CA TYR A 1046 29.06 57.37 -7.92
C TYR A 1046 28.06 56.27 -7.59
N PHE A 1047 26.92 56.61 -6.97
CA PHE A 1047 25.87 55.64 -6.67
C PHE A 1047 24.98 55.33 -7.87
N ARG A 1048 24.83 56.32 -8.78
CA ARG A 1048 24.01 56.27 -9.98
C ARG A 1048 22.54 55.94 -9.67
N PRO A 1049 21.83 56.78 -8.89
CA PRO A 1049 20.49 56.48 -8.41
C PRO A 1049 19.46 56.28 -9.54
N ASP A 1050 19.65 56.96 -10.67
CA ASP A 1050 18.76 56.87 -11.84
C ASP A 1050 19.16 55.74 -12.82
N TYR A 1051 20.26 55.02 -12.58
CA TYR A 1051 20.66 53.91 -13.44
C TYR A 1051 19.82 52.68 -13.14
N THR A 1052 19.42 51.98 -14.20
CA THR A 1052 18.73 50.71 -14.11
C THR A 1052 19.59 49.66 -13.43
N MET A 1053 19.03 48.96 -12.46
CA MET A 1053 19.70 47.88 -11.75
C MET A 1053 19.67 46.59 -12.57
N THR A 1054 20.72 45.77 -12.48
CA THR A 1054 20.75 44.46 -13.14
C THR A 1054 20.27 43.34 -12.21
N ARG A 1055 19.94 42.18 -12.79
CA ARG A 1055 19.61 40.95 -12.05
C ARG A 1055 20.73 40.54 -11.08
N ALA A 1056 21.99 40.57 -11.53
CA ALA A 1056 23.13 40.24 -10.69
C ALA A 1056 23.31 41.22 -9.51
N GLU A 1057 23.12 42.53 -9.75
CA GLU A 1057 23.18 43.52 -8.68
C GLU A 1057 22.10 43.28 -7.62
N LEU A 1058 20.86 42.94 -8.02
CA LEU A 1058 19.78 42.64 -7.07
C LEU A 1058 20.13 41.44 -6.17
N VAL A 1059 20.64 40.35 -6.76
CA VAL A 1059 21.04 39.16 -6.02
C VAL A 1059 22.20 39.45 -5.07
N THR A 1060 23.14 40.30 -5.48
CA THR A 1060 24.25 40.73 -4.63
C THR A 1060 23.76 41.44 -3.37
N VAL A 1061 22.68 42.23 -3.46
CA VAL A 1061 22.08 42.86 -2.27
C VAL A 1061 21.55 41.82 -1.29
N LEU A 1062 20.86 40.76 -1.78
CA LEU A 1062 20.36 39.68 -0.93
C LEU A 1062 21.50 38.89 -0.29
N TYR A 1063 22.56 38.61 -1.04
CA TYR A 1063 23.73 37.91 -0.53
C TYR A 1063 24.47 38.71 0.57
N ASN A 1064 24.59 40.03 0.38
CA ASN A 1064 25.12 40.93 1.41
C ASN A 1064 24.26 40.92 2.68
N MET A 1065 22.93 40.91 2.52
CA MET A 1065 21.98 40.88 3.63
C MET A 1065 22.10 39.59 4.46
N GLU A 1066 22.48 38.46 3.83
CA GLU A 1066 22.76 37.19 4.52
C GLU A 1066 24.16 37.09 5.12
N GLY A 1067 24.96 38.15 5.07
CA GLY A 1067 26.31 38.13 5.62
C GLY A 1067 27.31 37.34 4.77
N LYS A 1068 27.06 37.22 3.46
CA LYS A 1068 27.97 36.61 2.47
C LYS A 1068 28.32 35.14 2.78
N PRO A 1069 27.32 34.24 2.73
CA PRO A 1069 27.52 32.81 2.99
C PRO A 1069 28.50 32.15 2.01
N ALA A 1070 29.25 31.15 2.46
CA ALA A 1070 30.19 30.41 1.61
C ALA A 1070 29.47 29.60 0.51
N VAL A 1071 30.08 29.51 -0.67
CA VAL A 1071 29.57 28.76 -1.83
C VAL A 1071 30.61 27.73 -2.25
N GLU A 1072 30.26 26.45 -2.24
CA GLU A 1072 31.19 25.33 -2.47
C GLU A 1072 30.94 24.57 -3.78
N VAL A 1073 29.95 24.99 -4.58
CA VAL A 1073 29.62 24.36 -5.87
C VAL A 1073 29.94 25.27 -7.04
N GLU A 1074 30.14 24.66 -8.21
CA GLU A 1074 30.34 25.41 -9.45
C GLU A 1074 29.03 26.06 -9.95
N PRO A 1075 29.11 27.21 -10.65
CA PRO A 1075 27.94 27.85 -11.23
C PRO A 1075 27.22 26.96 -12.25
N ILE A 1076 25.88 26.91 -12.16
CA ILE A 1076 25.05 26.07 -13.05
C ILE A 1076 24.68 26.75 -14.38
N PHE A 1077 24.84 28.07 -14.49
CA PHE A 1077 24.49 28.85 -15.67
C PHE A 1077 25.71 29.15 -16.53
N ASN A 1078 25.59 28.98 -17.84
CA ASN A 1078 26.70 29.13 -18.80
C ASN A 1078 27.24 30.57 -18.87
N ASP A 1079 26.40 31.56 -18.56
CA ASP A 1079 26.74 32.98 -18.57
C ASP A 1079 27.19 33.50 -17.18
N VAL A 1080 27.41 32.60 -16.22
CA VAL A 1080 27.94 32.87 -14.88
C VAL A 1080 29.23 32.07 -14.71
N ALA A 1081 30.35 32.61 -15.18
CA ALA A 1081 31.64 31.93 -15.08
C ALA A 1081 32.28 32.15 -13.69
N ALA A 1082 32.93 31.12 -13.16
CA ALA A 1082 33.69 31.20 -11.91
C ALA A 1082 34.69 32.39 -11.93
N GLY A 1083 34.71 33.17 -10.84
CA GLY A 1083 35.56 34.35 -10.70
C GLY A 1083 34.98 35.66 -11.26
N GLN A 1084 33.76 35.67 -11.81
CA GLN A 1084 33.01 36.91 -12.02
C GLN A 1084 32.55 37.48 -10.68
N TRP A 1085 32.43 38.82 -10.60
CA TRP A 1085 32.12 39.52 -9.34
C TRP A 1085 30.74 39.17 -8.74
N PHE A 1086 29.85 38.56 -9.53
CA PHE A 1086 28.52 38.11 -9.12
C PHE A 1086 28.38 36.58 -9.07
N ALA A 1087 29.47 35.83 -9.33
CA ALA A 1087 29.39 34.39 -9.55
C ALA A 1087 28.97 33.65 -8.27
N GLU A 1088 29.53 34.03 -7.12
CA GLU A 1088 29.19 33.43 -5.83
C GLU A 1088 27.76 33.77 -5.43
N GLU A 1089 27.36 35.03 -5.62
CA GLU A 1089 26.05 35.55 -5.27
C GLU A 1089 24.93 34.86 -6.06
N VAL A 1090 25.11 34.71 -7.37
CA VAL A 1090 24.13 34.03 -8.24
C VAL A 1090 24.08 32.53 -7.95
N THR A 1091 25.23 31.90 -7.71
CA THR A 1091 25.29 30.46 -7.38
C THR A 1091 24.56 30.19 -6.06
N TRP A 1092 24.85 30.97 -5.01
CA TRP A 1092 24.16 30.90 -3.73
C TRP A 1092 22.65 31.05 -3.89
N ALA A 1093 22.21 32.09 -4.59
CA ALA A 1093 20.78 32.35 -4.75
C ALA A 1093 20.06 31.26 -5.56
N SER A 1094 20.75 30.66 -6.54
CA SER A 1094 20.20 29.57 -7.34
C SER A 1094 20.06 28.28 -6.52
N GLN A 1095 21.09 27.92 -5.74
CA GLN A 1095 21.05 26.75 -4.86
C GLN A 1095 19.91 26.82 -3.84
N ASN A 1096 19.67 28.02 -3.31
CA ASN A 1096 18.61 28.27 -2.33
C ASN A 1096 17.25 28.55 -2.98
N LYS A 1097 17.11 28.33 -4.29
CA LYS A 1097 15.87 28.52 -5.06
C LYS A 1097 15.29 29.95 -4.94
N ILE A 1098 16.13 30.94 -4.64
CA ILE A 1098 15.77 32.37 -4.57
C ILE A 1098 15.62 32.92 -6.00
N VAL A 1099 16.45 32.46 -6.93
CA VAL A 1099 16.40 32.83 -8.35
C VAL A 1099 16.32 31.61 -9.26
N TYR A 1100 15.75 31.83 -10.44
CA TYR A 1100 15.79 30.91 -11.58
C TYR A 1100 16.44 31.59 -12.78
N GLY A 1101 16.93 30.77 -13.72
CA GLY A 1101 17.46 31.23 -15.00
C GLY A 1101 16.38 31.88 -15.87
N THR A 1102 16.80 32.71 -16.81
CA THR A 1102 15.95 33.19 -17.92
C THR A 1102 15.72 32.10 -18.98
N SER A 1103 16.54 31.05 -18.94
CA SER A 1103 16.37 29.78 -19.65
C SER A 1103 16.94 28.65 -18.75
N PRO A 1104 16.84 27.37 -19.14
CA PRO A 1104 17.48 26.28 -18.41
C PRO A 1104 19.01 26.45 -18.24
N THR A 1105 19.67 27.26 -19.09
CA THR A 1105 21.13 27.36 -19.15
C THR A 1105 21.68 28.78 -18.98
N GLU A 1106 20.84 29.82 -18.95
CA GLU A 1106 21.27 31.23 -18.85
C GLU A 1106 20.56 31.97 -17.70
N PHE A 1107 21.32 32.78 -16.94
CA PHE A 1107 20.81 33.64 -15.88
C PHE A 1107 20.50 35.08 -16.33
N SER A 1108 21.19 35.54 -17.37
CA SER A 1108 21.20 36.92 -17.86
C SER A 1108 21.63 37.95 -16.81
N PRO A 1109 22.84 37.86 -16.22
CA PRO A 1109 23.26 38.67 -15.06
C PRO A 1109 23.24 40.19 -15.30
N ASN A 1110 23.51 40.60 -16.54
CA ASN A 1110 23.56 42.02 -16.93
C ASN A 1110 22.21 42.54 -17.46
N ALA A 1111 21.18 41.72 -17.52
CA ALA A 1111 19.87 42.17 -17.96
C ALA A 1111 19.25 43.12 -16.92
N PRO A 1112 18.60 44.20 -17.36
CA PRO A 1112 17.75 45.04 -16.51
C PRO A 1112 16.75 44.22 -15.71
N ILE A 1113 16.65 44.48 -14.40
CA ILE A 1113 15.61 43.84 -13.58
C ILE A 1113 14.26 44.55 -13.77
N SER A 1114 13.24 43.81 -14.21
CA SER A 1114 11.86 44.31 -14.25
C SER A 1114 11.26 44.36 -12.84
N ARG A 1115 10.24 45.21 -12.62
CA ARG A 1115 9.56 45.30 -11.33
C ARG A 1115 8.90 43.99 -10.90
N GLN A 1116 8.33 43.23 -11.83
CA GLN A 1116 7.74 41.91 -11.53
C GLN A 1116 8.80 40.85 -11.22
N ASP A 1117 9.97 40.88 -11.87
CA ASP A 1117 11.05 39.93 -11.57
C ASP A 1117 11.68 40.23 -10.22
N LEU A 1118 11.88 41.51 -9.89
CA LEU A 1118 12.30 41.94 -8.57
C LEU A 1118 11.32 41.42 -7.51
N ALA A 1119 10.01 41.58 -7.74
CA ALA A 1119 8.99 41.09 -6.83
C ALA A 1119 9.06 39.57 -6.63
N ALA A 1120 9.19 38.80 -7.72
CA ALA A 1120 9.29 37.36 -7.67
C ALA A 1120 10.53 36.88 -6.88
N ILE A 1121 11.68 37.55 -7.06
CA ILE A 1121 12.91 37.22 -6.34
C ILE A 1121 12.78 37.54 -4.84
N LEU A 1122 12.27 38.72 -4.48
CA LEU A 1122 12.06 39.09 -3.07
C LEU A 1122 11.02 38.18 -2.38
N TYR A 1123 9.96 37.80 -3.09
CA TYR A 1123 8.93 36.89 -2.59
C TYR A 1123 9.51 35.50 -2.29
N ARG A 1124 10.27 34.91 -3.23
CA ARG A 1124 10.94 33.61 -2.99
C ARG A 1124 11.95 33.69 -1.85
N TYR A 1125 12.71 34.78 -1.78
CA TYR A 1125 13.60 35.00 -0.65
C TYR A 1125 12.85 35.05 0.70
N ALA A 1126 11.71 35.75 0.79
CA ALA A 1126 10.93 35.81 2.03
C ALA A 1126 10.24 34.47 2.37
N VAL A 1127 9.52 33.88 1.42
CA VAL A 1127 8.66 32.72 1.68
C VAL A 1127 9.47 31.44 1.63
N SER A 1128 10.19 31.19 0.53
CA SER A 1128 10.89 29.92 0.33
C SER A 1128 12.19 29.82 1.13
N TYR A 1129 12.93 30.92 1.27
CA TYR A 1129 14.22 30.90 1.98
C TYR A 1129 14.12 31.30 3.46
N LYS A 1130 13.33 32.33 3.79
CA LYS A 1130 13.15 32.77 5.19
C LYS A 1130 11.95 32.14 5.92
N GLY A 1131 11.10 31.39 5.22
CA GLY A 1131 9.92 30.75 5.83
C GLY A 1131 8.85 31.72 6.31
N LEU A 1132 8.80 32.94 5.76
CA LEU A 1132 7.85 33.97 6.18
C LEU A 1132 6.50 33.80 5.49
N ASP A 1133 5.42 34.02 6.24
CA ASP A 1133 4.06 34.03 5.70
C ASP A 1133 3.74 35.39 5.06
N LEU A 1134 3.59 35.38 3.73
CA LEU A 1134 3.15 36.52 2.92
C LEU A 1134 1.86 36.20 2.13
N THR A 1135 0.98 35.36 2.70
CA THR A 1135 -0.23 34.87 2.04
C THR A 1135 -1.17 36.01 1.62
N VAL A 1136 -1.69 35.89 0.39
CA VAL A 1136 -2.70 36.77 -0.20
C VAL A 1136 -3.88 35.92 -0.63
N GLU A 1137 -5.05 36.14 -0.02
CA GLU A 1137 -6.28 35.39 -0.29
C GLU A 1137 -6.78 35.58 -1.73
N ASP A 1138 -6.69 36.80 -2.28
CA ASP A 1138 -7.06 37.10 -3.68
C ASP A 1138 -6.09 38.13 -4.27
N ALA A 1139 -5.14 37.64 -5.08
CA ALA A 1139 -4.14 38.48 -5.76
C ALA A 1139 -4.77 39.45 -6.78
N THR A 1140 -5.87 39.05 -7.43
CA THR A 1140 -6.57 39.87 -8.43
C THR A 1140 -7.27 41.04 -7.75
N GLN A 1141 -7.95 40.77 -6.63
CA GLN A 1141 -8.60 41.81 -5.84
C GLN A 1141 -7.58 42.78 -5.24
N GLN A 1142 -6.47 42.28 -4.70
CA GLN A 1142 -5.42 43.11 -4.10
C GLN A 1142 -4.85 44.12 -5.11
N LEU A 1143 -4.66 43.72 -6.37
CA LEU A 1143 -4.07 44.56 -7.40
C LEU A 1143 -5.11 45.33 -8.23
N SER A 1144 -6.40 45.17 -7.97
CA SER A 1144 -7.50 45.75 -8.77
C SER A 1144 -7.50 47.28 -8.89
N ALA A 1145 -6.77 47.99 -8.02
CA ALA A 1145 -6.62 49.44 -8.06
C ALA A 1145 -5.66 49.93 -9.17
N PHE A 1146 -4.89 49.04 -9.79
CA PHE A 1146 -3.91 49.39 -10.82
C PHE A 1146 -4.44 49.13 -12.22
N VAL A 1147 -4.20 50.07 -13.14
CA VAL A 1147 -4.80 50.05 -14.49
C VAL A 1147 -4.01 49.21 -15.51
N ASP A 1148 -2.84 48.71 -15.13
CA ASP A 1148 -1.89 47.96 -15.97
C ASP A 1148 -1.63 46.53 -15.45
N VAL A 1149 -2.56 45.99 -14.66
CA VAL A 1149 -2.50 44.60 -14.16
C VAL A 1149 -2.56 43.57 -15.27
N ASP A 1150 -3.09 43.92 -16.43
CA ASP A 1150 -3.12 43.08 -17.63
C ASP A 1150 -1.74 42.84 -18.25
N GLN A 1151 -0.72 43.60 -17.82
CA GLN A 1151 0.67 43.42 -18.26
C GLN A 1151 1.47 42.48 -17.34
N ILE A 1152 0.88 42.01 -16.24
CA ILE A 1152 1.53 41.12 -15.29
C ILE A 1152 1.63 39.73 -15.90
N ALA A 1153 2.85 39.20 -15.99
CA ALA A 1153 3.06 37.79 -16.35
C ALA A 1153 2.48 36.87 -15.27
N GLU A 1154 2.07 35.66 -15.65
CA GLU A 1154 1.39 34.71 -14.76
C GLU A 1154 2.13 34.50 -13.41
N TYR A 1155 3.45 34.28 -13.45
CA TYR A 1155 4.28 34.11 -12.26
C TYR A 1155 4.39 35.37 -11.37
N GLY A 1156 4.05 36.54 -11.91
CA GLY A 1156 4.19 37.83 -11.26
C GLY A 1156 2.99 38.24 -10.39
N TRP A 1157 1.83 37.58 -10.53
CA TRP A 1157 0.60 37.95 -9.82
C TRP A 1157 0.74 37.86 -8.31
N THR A 1158 1.07 36.68 -7.78
CA THR A 1158 1.21 36.47 -6.33
C THR A 1158 2.33 37.31 -5.72
N PRO A 1159 3.57 37.35 -6.28
CA PRO A 1159 4.63 38.17 -5.72
C PRO A 1159 4.33 39.68 -5.69
N LEU A 1160 3.74 40.22 -6.76
CA LEU A 1160 3.37 41.65 -6.80
C LEU A 1160 2.25 41.95 -5.81
N ALA A 1161 1.25 41.08 -5.69
CA ALA A 1161 0.17 41.25 -4.73
C ALA A 1161 0.67 41.21 -3.29
N ALA A 1162 1.52 40.23 -2.96
CA ALA A 1162 2.10 40.07 -1.62
C ALA A 1162 2.95 41.28 -1.21
N LEU A 1163 3.86 41.72 -2.09
CA LEU A 1163 4.73 42.86 -1.81
C LEU A 1163 4.01 44.21 -1.89
N ASN A 1164 2.90 44.30 -2.63
CA ASN A 1164 2.01 45.45 -2.57
C ASN A 1164 1.24 45.52 -1.25
N LYS A 1165 0.67 44.40 -0.79
CA LYS A 1165 0.00 44.28 0.50
C LYS A 1165 0.96 44.61 1.66
N ALA A 1166 2.19 44.14 1.59
CA ALA A 1166 3.25 44.46 2.57
C ALA A 1166 3.79 45.90 2.46
N GLY A 1167 3.32 46.70 1.51
CA GLY A 1167 3.74 48.09 1.33
C GLY A 1167 5.16 48.26 0.78
N VAL A 1168 5.77 47.19 0.27
CA VAL A 1168 7.11 47.20 -0.34
C VAL A 1168 7.04 47.83 -1.73
N ILE A 1169 6.09 47.37 -2.55
CA ILE A 1169 5.83 47.89 -3.90
C ILE A 1169 4.53 48.71 -3.87
N THR A 1170 4.65 50.03 -3.90
CA THR A 1170 3.50 50.94 -3.75
C THR A 1170 2.87 51.40 -5.08
N GLY A 1171 3.47 51.02 -6.22
CA GLY A 1171 3.08 51.54 -7.54
C GLY A 1171 3.50 52.99 -7.78
N ASP A 1172 3.30 53.46 -9.02
CA ASP A 1172 3.48 54.84 -9.47
C ASP A 1172 2.11 55.42 -9.87
N GLY A 1173 1.42 56.03 -8.89
CA GLY A 1173 0.04 56.48 -9.06
C GLY A 1173 -0.93 55.30 -9.18
N ASP A 1174 -1.64 55.22 -10.30
CA ASP A 1174 -2.60 54.15 -10.62
C ASP A 1174 -1.96 53.00 -11.42
N ARG A 1175 -0.63 52.91 -11.49
CA ARG A 1175 0.10 51.91 -12.28
C ARG A 1175 1.17 51.16 -11.48
N LEU A 1176 1.33 49.86 -11.73
CA LEU A 1176 2.42 49.05 -11.17
C LEU A 1176 3.70 49.13 -12.02
N LYS A 1177 3.53 49.24 -13.34
CA LYS A 1177 4.57 49.12 -14.36
C LYS A 1177 5.35 47.80 -14.24
N PRO A 1178 4.68 46.64 -14.31
CA PRO A 1178 5.28 45.35 -13.96
C PRO A 1178 6.48 44.97 -14.84
N GLN A 1179 6.46 45.37 -16.12
CA GLN A 1179 7.53 45.07 -17.09
C GLN A 1179 8.62 46.16 -17.16
N ASP A 1180 8.40 47.33 -16.56
CA ASP A 1180 9.41 48.40 -16.55
C ASP A 1180 10.57 48.02 -15.63
N SER A 1181 11.78 48.46 -15.98
CA SER A 1181 12.95 48.23 -15.16
C SER A 1181 13.03 49.18 -13.96
N ALA A 1182 13.57 48.70 -12.84
CA ALA A 1182 13.77 49.52 -11.65
C ALA A 1182 15.17 50.17 -11.61
N SER A 1183 15.23 51.45 -11.25
CA SER A 1183 16.47 52.17 -10.98
C SER A 1183 17.06 51.81 -9.62
N ARG A 1184 18.38 51.98 -9.44
CA ARG A 1184 19.08 51.70 -8.17
C ARG A 1184 18.50 52.50 -6.99
N GLY A 1185 18.05 53.73 -7.22
CA GLY A 1185 17.38 54.55 -6.19
C GLY A 1185 16.00 54.03 -5.81
N GLU A 1186 15.21 53.52 -6.77
CA GLU A 1186 13.93 52.86 -6.50
C GLU A 1186 14.13 51.54 -5.75
N VAL A 1187 15.10 50.72 -6.17
CA VAL A 1187 15.41 49.46 -5.50
C VAL A 1187 15.89 49.69 -4.06
N ALA A 1188 16.72 50.70 -3.81
CA ALA A 1188 17.09 51.09 -2.44
C ALA A 1188 15.86 51.40 -1.56
N SER A 1189 14.87 52.10 -2.12
CA SER A 1189 13.62 52.40 -1.41
C SER A 1189 12.76 51.16 -1.14
N MET A 1190 12.72 50.22 -2.09
CA MET A 1190 12.00 48.96 -1.94
C MET A 1190 12.67 48.07 -0.90
N PHE A 1191 14.01 47.97 -0.89
CA PHE A 1191 14.74 47.20 0.14
C PHE A 1191 14.56 47.76 1.53
N ASN A 1192 14.62 49.09 1.71
CA ASN A 1192 14.37 49.69 3.02
C ASN A 1192 12.98 49.32 3.56
N ARG A 1193 11.94 49.35 2.70
CA ARG A 1193 10.59 48.91 3.07
C ARG A 1193 10.47 47.40 3.26
N PHE A 1194 11.17 46.61 2.44
CA PHE A 1194 11.19 45.16 2.57
C PHE A 1194 11.78 44.73 3.92
N VAL A 1195 12.93 45.28 4.30
CA VAL A 1195 13.52 45.01 5.61
C VAL A 1195 12.60 45.51 6.74
N SER A 1196 11.99 46.69 6.62
CA SER A 1196 11.14 47.25 7.68
C SER A 1196 9.80 46.52 7.85
N ASN A 1197 9.12 46.20 6.74
CA ASN A 1197 7.74 45.73 6.74
C ASN A 1197 7.63 44.20 6.67
N VAL A 1198 8.64 43.52 6.12
CA VAL A 1198 8.62 42.06 5.95
C VAL A 1198 9.57 41.39 6.95
N LEU A 1199 10.83 41.83 7.01
CA LEU A 1199 11.83 41.20 7.90
C LEU A 1199 11.82 41.75 9.34
N GLY A 1200 11.34 42.98 9.52
CA GLY A 1200 11.31 43.71 10.79
C GLY A 1200 10.08 43.44 11.66
N ALA A 1201 9.10 42.69 11.15
CA ALA A 1201 7.98 42.18 11.92
C ALA A 1201 8.46 40.98 12.76
N LYS A 1202 9.00 41.25 13.94
CA LYS A 1202 9.19 40.24 15.00
C LYS A 1202 8.03 40.30 15.98
#